data_AF-A0A1T3IPH0-F1
#
_entry.id   AF-A0A1T3IPH0-F1
#
_cell.length_a   1.000
_cell.length_b   1.000
_cell.length_c   1.000
_cell.angle_alpha   90.00
_cell.angle_beta   90.00
_cell.angle_gamma   90.00
#
_symmetry.space_group_name_H-M   'P 1'
#
loop_
_entity.id
_entity.type
_entity.pdbx_description
1 polymer ?
#
loop_
_entity_poly.entity_id
_entity_poly.type
_entity_poly.pdbx_seq_one_letter_code
_entity_poly.pdbx_strand_id
1 'polypeptide(L)'
;MRYIFLCVVLVSGALSAQVVNKTDYNRIPEDSVIVDNGKKDSLKIFKPVINDYKFKTQRGEEKIFDTVFSHEKTYVFSQFNNKDNFGRIQFPNSGQTFNPMVYELNQQQNLAVLPTGKSFNILGIDDIKYYNVKTPTTAFIFHNAPGSGTVLSSTYTQNIGKDFNFSINYMGLRAKGLYQRNLSVNNNFNFGAHYKNKTGRYELYTHYLNQNVNNEENGGIADPSLFLGDDSRFNTRLNLAVRLNNSQSAFSYRRYYLSHDFGLFKINDAFPLRIRHLLMHEGNKYYYVQNGAEEGLFPVKTYPMIPDFTQSAKKYSDKLTNIVSLVFDREKFKLDAGLKYQNITLGVNQIYLDNQIQNDITWKESRIGVDGNLQIKLWDKLDLNSSAEYTTGSKFGNFIRINNKVAFIPAEGFAVEGKLNFQSAAPSFNLLMNGSQYRDFNYSNSGFKNQSVFEAGGVVKLKWFDAAAFLNYFSIGNYAYINSNFQMQQSTSSVNITQAGGEATFKYNKFRLNGKVLFQSAINNKDLIPMPGFVGRANVYFQSKMFKDAAEIQAGVKAYYFSKFASREFFPVLNEFVLPGTTSYSIGGQPIMDVYINLKVKTMMFFIEGQHINTTLMKNKSFAAPYYPVADFRLNLGIVWYIFS
;
A
#
# COMPACT_ATOMS: atom_id res chain seq x y z
N MET A 1 -5.82 -28.64 29.97
CA MET A 1 -4.97 -27.45 29.69
C MET A 1 -4.52 -26.77 30.99
N ARG A 2 -3.80 -27.48 31.88
CA ARG A 2 -3.29 -26.90 33.15
C ARG A 2 -1.77 -26.94 33.29
N TYR A 3 -1.05 -27.56 32.36
CA TYR A 3 0.41 -27.74 32.44
C TYR A 3 1.23 -26.85 31.48
N ILE A 4 0.58 -26.15 30.53
CA ILE A 4 1.29 -25.24 29.59
C ILE A 4 1.64 -23.90 30.25
N PHE A 5 0.84 -23.45 31.23
CA PHE A 5 1.11 -22.22 31.97
C PHE A 5 2.32 -22.36 32.92
N LEU A 6 2.60 -23.57 33.40
CA LEU A 6 3.75 -23.83 34.28
C LEU A 6 5.09 -23.84 33.50
N CYS A 7 5.08 -24.27 32.24
CA CYS A 7 6.29 -24.28 31.40
C CYS A 7 6.74 -22.86 30.99
N VAL A 8 5.82 -21.89 30.86
CA VAL A 8 6.17 -20.50 30.53
C VAL A 8 6.75 -19.74 31.73
N VAL A 9 6.36 -20.11 32.95
CA VAL A 9 6.92 -19.51 34.18
C VAL A 9 8.27 -20.14 34.55
N LEU A 10 8.52 -21.41 34.22
CA LEU A 10 9.82 -22.05 34.52
C LEU A 10 10.97 -21.61 33.59
N VAL A 11 10.68 -21.13 32.37
CA VAL A 11 11.73 -20.63 31.45
C VAL A 11 12.16 -19.17 31.76
N SER A 12 11.41 -18.44 32.59
CA SER A 12 11.81 -17.10 33.05
C SER A 12 12.78 -17.11 34.25
N GLY A 13 13.01 -18.27 34.89
CA GLY A 13 13.90 -18.42 36.05
C GLY A 13 15.37 -18.79 35.76
N ALA A 14 15.73 -19.10 34.51
CA ALA A 14 17.06 -19.63 34.19
C ALA A 14 17.93 -18.75 33.25
N LEU A 15 17.61 -17.47 33.11
CA LEU A 15 18.52 -16.49 32.48
C LEU A 15 19.41 -15.85 33.55
N SER A 16 20.37 -16.63 34.06
CA SER A 16 21.54 -16.05 34.71
C SER A 16 22.40 -15.43 33.62
N ALA A 17 22.11 -14.17 33.27
CA ALA A 17 23.01 -13.37 32.46
C ALA A 17 24.30 -13.15 33.28
N GLN A 18 25.42 -13.59 32.72
CA GLN A 18 26.75 -13.37 33.26
C GLN A 18 26.98 -11.86 33.42
N VAL A 19 26.87 -11.36 34.65
CA VAL A 19 27.36 -10.04 35.02
C VAL A 19 28.88 -10.17 35.04
N VAL A 20 29.55 -9.73 33.97
CA VAL A 20 31.00 -9.58 33.98
C VAL A 20 31.33 -8.48 35.00
N ASN A 21 31.85 -8.88 36.16
CA ASN A 21 32.40 -7.97 37.13
C ASN A 21 33.58 -7.23 36.49
N LYS A 22 33.51 -5.90 36.47
CA LYS A 22 34.62 -5.03 36.09
C LYS A 22 35.67 -5.03 37.20
N THR A 23 36.48 -6.08 37.31
CA THR A 23 37.70 -6.03 38.15
C THR A 23 38.91 -6.83 37.65
N ASP A 24 38.81 -7.64 36.59
CA ASP A 24 39.96 -8.45 36.13
C ASP A 24 40.60 -7.94 34.82
N TYR A 25 41.02 -6.67 34.80
CA TYR A 25 41.86 -6.12 33.71
C TYR A 25 43.16 -5.45 34.21
N ASN A 26 43.62 -5.79 35.42
CA ASN A 26 44.92 -5.34 35.95
C ASN A 26 46.00 -6.43 35.84
N ARG A 27 46.20 -6.98 34.64
CA ARG A 27 47.47 -7.63 34.28
C ARG A 27 47.90 -7.13 32.91
N ILE A 28 48.97 -6.33 32.92
CA ILE A 28 49.74 -5.92 31.75
C ILE A 28 50.59 -7.12 31.32
N PRO A 29 50.47 -7.64 30.09
CA PRO A 29 51.58 -8.32 29.44
C PRO A 29 52.49 -7.24 28.86
N GLU A 30 53.75 -7.24 29.29
CA GLU A 30 54.80 -6.40 28.74
C GLU A 30 55.01 -6.66 27.23
N ASP A 31 55.20 -5.53 26.53
CA ASP A 31 55.95 -5.30 25.29
C ASP A 31 55.58 -6.03 23.99
N SER A 32 54.91 -5.26 23.13
CA SER A 32 55.64 -4.74 21.95
C SER A 32 55.49 -3.22 21.90
N VAL A 33 56.61 -2.53 22.12
CA VAL A 33 56.74 -1.08 21.95
C VAL A 33 56.49 -0.74 20.49
N ILE A 34 55.34 -0.14 20.20
CA ILE A 34 55.16 0.67 18.99
C ILE A 34 55.59 2.08 19.37
N VAL A 35 56.75 2.50 18.86
CA VAL A 35 57.22 3.87 18.93
C VAL A 35 56.18 4.76 18.24
N ASP A 36 55.43 5.52 19.05
CA ASP A 36 54.55 6.58 18.58
C ASP A 36 55.39 7.70 17.99
N ASN A 37 55.61 7.63 16.67
CA ASN A 37 56.22 8.70 15.88
C ASN A 37 55.22 9.85 15.69
N GLY A 38 54.91 10.57 16.77
CA GLY A 38 54.67 12.02 16.79
C GLY A 38 53.68 12.64 15.79
N LYS A 39 52.83 11.86 15.14
CA LYS A 39 51.70 12.34 14.35
C LYS A 39 50.45 11.96 15.13
N LYS A 40 49.79 12.97 15.71
CA LYS A 40 48.38 12.85 16.10
C LYS A 40 47.61 12.39 14.88
N ASP A 41 47.43 11.09 14.74
CA ASP A 41 46.54 10.51 13.75
C ASP A 41 45.14 10.84 14.24
N SER A 42 44.64 11.99 13.78
CA SER A 42 43.35 12.54 14.16
C SER A 42 42.22 11.77 13.48
N LEU A 43 42.23 10.44 13.62
CA LEU A 43 41.12 9.56 13.28
C LEU A 43 39.90 9.98 14.11
N LYS A 44 39.12 10.91 13.55
CA LYS A 44 37.79 11.24 14.05
C LYS A 44 36.93 10.00 13.81
N ILE A 45 36.76 9.18 14.85
CA ILE A 45 35.80 8.07 14.83
C ILE A 45 34.43 8.66 14.55
N PHE A 46 33.93 8.42 13.34
CA PHE A 46 32.59 8.84 12.95
C PHE A 46 31.58 7.98 13.72
N LYS A 47 30.83 8.63 14.62
CA LYS A 47 29.72 8.00 15.34
C LYS A 47 28.43 8.33 14.59
N PRO A 48 27.82 7.37 13.87
CA PRO A 48 26.62 7.63 13.11
C PRO A 48 25.45 8.04 14.02
N VAL A 49 24.73 9.09 13.62
CA VAL A 49 23.45 9.48 14.22
C VAL A 49 22.32 9.30 13.23
N ILE A 50 21.07 9.18 13.70
CA ILE A 50 19.93 8.91 12.81
C ILE A 50 19.74 9.98 11.70
N ASN A 51 20.19 11.22 11.97
CA ASN A 51 20.15 12.32 11.01
C ASN A 51 21.09 12.13 9.80
N ASP A 52 22.01 11.17 9.88
CA ASP A 52 22.93 10.80 8.81
C ASP A 52 22.32 9.82 7.80
N TYR A 53 21.09 9.35 8.06
CA TYR A 53 20.37 8.37 7.25
C TYR A 53 19.09 9.00 6.74
N LYS A 54 19.12 9.40 5.47
CA LYS A 54 18.03 10.14 4.84
C LYS A 54 17.54 9.47 3.57
N PHE A 55 16.30 9.76 3.21
CA PHE A 55 15.72 9.37 1.94
C PHE A 55 14.73 10.42 1.45
N LYS A 56 14.44 10.42 0.15
CA LYS A 56 13.40 11.25 -0.46
C LYS A 56 12.78 10.54 -1.65
N THR A 57 11.61 10.98 -2.07
CA THR A 57 11.11 10.71 -3.43
C THR A 57 11.62 11.82 -4.35
N GLN A 58 11.55 11.67 -5.66
CA GLN A 58 12.13 12.64 -6.59
C GLN A 58 11.53 14.05 -6.46
N ARG A 59 10.21 14.14 -6.26
CA ARG A 59 9.49 15.41 -6.09
C ARG A 59 9.18 15.72 -4.62
N GLY A 60 9.55 14.83 -3.69
CA GLY A 60 9.25 14.95 -2.26
C GLY A 60 10.41 15.50 -1.44
N GLU A 61 10.10 15.77 -0.18
CA GLU A 61 11.07 16.28 0.80
C GLU A 61 11.96 15.18 1.37
N GLU A 62 13.13 15.60 1.85
CA GLU A 62 14.07 14.72 2.53
C GLU A 62 13.57 14.36 3.94
N LYS A 63 13.57 13.06 4.26
CA LYS A 63 13.12 12.50 5.53
C LYS A 63 14.22 11.62 6.12
N ILE A 64 14.29 11.58 7.46
CA ILE A 64 15.17 10.67 8.18
C ILE A 64 14.55 9.28 8.29
N PHE A 65 15.39 8.26 8.51
CA PHE A 65 14.90 6.91 8.82
C PHE A 65 14.10 6.95 10.13
N ASP A 66 12.83 6.54 10.06
CA ASP A 66 11.99 6.46 11.25
C ASP A 66 12.32 5.20 12.07
N THR A 67 13.12 5.38 13.11
CA THR A 67 13.41 4.35 14.12
C THR A 67 12.64 4.54 15.42
N VAL A 68 11.71 5.50 15.50
CA VAL A 68 10.94 5.80 16.72
C VAL A 68 10.02 4.64 17.09
N PHE A 69 9.78 4.39 18.39
CA PHE A 69 8.84 3.34 18.83
C PHE A 69 7.46 3.96 19.08
N SER A 70 6.67 4.10 18.03
CA SER A 70 5.31 4.64 18.08
C SER A 70 4.27 3.53 18.05
N HIS A 71 3.05 3.82 18.52
CA HIS A 71 1.92 2.89 18.41
C HIS A 71 1.47 2.69 16.95
N GLU A 72 1.70 3.67 16.08
CA GLU A 72 1.37 3.59 14.65
C GLU A 72 2.05 2.38 13.99
N LYS A 73 3.29 2.06 14.40
CA LYS A 73 4.06 0.93 13.89
C LYS A 73 3.38 -0.42 14.12
N THR A 74 2.55 -0.53 15.16
CA THR A 74 1.72 -1.71 15.47
C THR A 74 0.60 -1.93 14.45
N TYR A 75 0.19 -0.89 13.71
CA TYR A 75 -0.78 -1.01 12.62
C TYR A 75 -0.13 -1.17 11.24
N VAL A 76 1.18 -0.95 11.15
CA VAL A 76 1.94 -0.96 9.89
C VAL A 76 2.66 -2.30 9.71
N PHE A 77 3.55 -2.66 10.64
CA PHE A 77 4.43 -3.82 10.48
C PHE A 77 3.74 -5.17 10.74
N SER A 78 2.54 -5.15 11.30
CA SER A 78 1.70 -6.34 11.41
C SER A 78 0.99 -6.69 10.09
N GLN A 79 1.08 -5.83 9.08
CA GLN A 79 0.36 -5.92 7.82
C GLN A 79 1.31 -6.30 6.69
N PHE A 80 0.88 -7.19 5.80
CA PHE A 80 1.72 -7.70 4.73
C PHE A 80 2.19 -6.64 3.71
N ASN A 81 1.46 -5.52 3.60
CA ASN A 81 1.78 -4.41 2.71
C ASN A 81 2.57 -3.30 3.43
N ASN A 82 2.92 -3.47 4.71
CA ASN A 82 3.61 -2.48 5.53
C ASN A 82 2.97 -1.09 5.48
N LYS A 83 1.63 -1.02 5.54
CA LYS A 83 0.83 0.22 5.54
C LYS A 83 -0.28 0.12 6.60
N ASP A 84 -0.68 1.27 7.13
CA ASP A 84 -1.89 1.36 7.95
C ASP A 84 -3.11 1.12 7.04
N ASN A 85 -3.87 0.06 7.33
CA ASN A 85 -5.03 -0.36 6.54
C ASN A 85 -6.37 0.12 7.15
N PHE A 86 -6.38 1.20 7.93
CA PHE A 86 -7.63 1.82 8.40
C PHE A 86 -8.60 2.09 7.23
N GLY A 87 -9.87 1.69 7.37
CA GLY A 87 -10.84 1.80 6.28
C GLY A 87 -10.77 0.68 5.25
N ARG A 88 -10.00 -0.39 5.53
CA ARG A 88 -9.89 -1.59 4.69
C ARG A 88 -10.01 -2.82 5.58
N ILE A 89 -10.71 -3.85 5.11
CA ILE A 89 -10.78 -5.15 5.80
C ILE A 89 -10.08 -6.22 4.97
N GLN A 90 -9.15 -6.95 5.58
CA GLN A 90 -8.34 -7.94 4.91
C GLN A 90 -9.13 -9.23 4.68
N PHE A 91 -8.93 -9.85 3.52
CA PHE A 91 -9.37 -11.22 3.25
C PHE A 91 -8.64 -12.23 4.15
N PRO A 92 -9.13 -13.48 4.27
CA PRO A 92 -8.65 -14.42 5.31
C PRO A 92 -7.18 -14.81 5.19
N ASN A 93 -6.53 -14.57 4.04
CA ASN A 93 -5.11 -14.84 3.84
C ASN A 93 -4.28 -13.57 3.57
N SER A 94 -3.03 -13.57 4.00
CA SER A 94 -2.08 -12.49 3.71
C SER A 94 -1.64 -12.52 2.25
N GLY A 95 -1.55 -11.34 1.63
CA GLY A 95 -1.23 -11.22 0.20
C GLY A 95 -2.42 -11.41 -0.75
N GLN A 96 -3.62 -11.68 -0.21
CA GLN A 96 -4.88 -11.49 -0.93
C GLN A 96 -5.27 -10.01 -0.96
N THR A 97 -6.49 -9.74 -1.42
CA THR A 97 -7.05 -8.40 -1.50
C THR A 97 -7.53 -7.85 -0.15
N PHE A 98 -7.88 -6.57 -0.14
CA PHE A 98 -8.68 -5.94 0.90
C PHE A 98 -10.02 -5.51 0.31
N ASN A 99 -11.10 -5.56 1.10
CA ASN A 99 -12.32 -4.85 0.76
C ASN A 99 -12.17 -3.38 1.18
N PRO A 100 -12.19 -2.43 0.23
CA PRO A 100 -12.11 -1.01 0.54
C PRO A 100 -13.46 -0.53 1.11
N MET A 101 -13.43 -0.13 2.37
CA MET A 101 -14.60 0.34 3.12
C MET A 101 -14.75 1.85 3.05
N VAL A 102 -13.66 2.56 2.77
CA VAL A 102 -13.59 4.00 2.62
C VAL A 102 -13.19 4.31 1.18
N TYR A 103 -13.88 5.26 0.55
CA TYR A 103 -13.56 5.67 -0.81
C TYR A 103 -12.24 6.46 -0.83
N GLU A 104 -11.34 6.05 -1.72
CA GLU A 104 -10.08 6.73 -2.03
C GLU A 104 -9.81 6.60 -3.54
N LEU A 105 -9.25 7.64 -4.15
CA LEU A 105 -8.85 7.60 -5.56
C LEU A 105 -7.51 6.87 -5.72
N ASN A 106 -7.50 5.73 -6.42
CA ASN A 106 -6.26 5.03 -6.74
C ASN A 106 -5.66 5.53 -8.07
N GLN A 107 -4.66 6.40 -7.97
CA GLN A 107 -4.00 6.99 -9.13
C GLN A 107 -3.24 5.96 -10.00
N GLN A 108 -2.86 4.80 -9.46
CA GLN A 108 -2.15 3.77 -10.23
C GLN A 108 -3.05 3.06 -11.25
N GLN A 109 -4.38 3.24 -11.17
CA GLN A 109 -5.33 2.70 -12.15
C GLN A 109 -5.48 3.60 -13.39
N ASN A 110 -4.92 4.81 -13.37
CA ASN A 110 -5.03 5.76 -14.48
C ASN A 110 -4.29 5.25 -15.72
N LEU A 111 -5.03 5.07 -16.82
CA LEU A 111 -4.50 4.62 -18.11
C LEU A 111 -3.65 3.34 -17.98
N ALA A 112 -4.12 2.43 -17.13
CA ALA A 112 -3.42 1.20 -16.78
C ALA A 112 -4.42 0.05 -16.56
N VAL A 113 -4.00 -1.17 -16.89
CA VAL A 113 -4.65 -2.37 -16.37
C VAL A 113 -4.16 -2.58 -14.96
N LEU A 114 -4.95 -2.18 -13.97
CA LEU A 114 -4.69 -2.49 -12.56
C LEU A 114 -6.01 -2.83 -11.87
N PRO A 115 -6.29 -4.12 -11.65
CA PRO A 115 -7.44 -4.54 -10.88
C PRO A 115 -7.41 -4.01 -9.45
N THR A 116 -8.55 -3.55 -8.92
CA THR A 116 -8.64 -3.10 -7.53
C THR A 116 -8.11 -4.17 -6.58
N GLY A 117 -8.47 -5.43 -6.83
CA GLY A 117 -8.11 -6.57 -6.02
C GLY A 117 -6.60 -6.78 -5.85
N LYS A 118 -5.81 -6.36 -6.85
CA LYS A 118 -4.35 -6.50 -6.92
C LYS A 118 -3.57 -5.25 -6.50
N SER A 119 -4.26 -4.13 -6.28
CA SER A 119 -3.64 -2.81 -6.19
C SER A 119 -2.95 -2.49 -4.85
N PHE A 120 -3.32 -3.19 -3.78
CA PHE A 120 -2.97 -2.80 -2.40
C PHE A 120 -1.48 -2.92 -2.04
N ASN A 121 -0.69 -3.62 -2.86
CA ASN A 121 0.76 -3.76 -2.69
C ASN A 121 1.57 -3.18 -3.87
N ILE A 122 0.92 -2.45 -4.78
CA ILE A 122 1.60 -1.85 -5.95
C ILE A 122 2.24 -0.53 -5.54
N LEU A 123 3.48 -0.31 -5.99
CA LEU A 123 4.25 0.90 -5.71
C LEU A 123 4.11 1.92 -6.85
N GLY A 124 3.64 3.11 -6.51
CA GLY A 124 3.64 4.27 -7.38
C GLY A 124 5.02 4.92 -7.51
N ILE A 125 5.13 5.93 -8.37
CA ILE A 125 6.37 6.72 -8.52
C ILE A 125 6.72 7.41 -7.20
N ASP A 126 5.70 7.92 -6.51
CA ASP A 126 5.84 8.60 -5.21
C ASP A 126 6.08 7.65 -4.03
N ASP A 127 6.13 6.32 -4.26
CA ASP A 127 6.52 5.34 -3.24
C ASP A 127 8.03 4.98 -3.34
N ILE A 128 8.71 5.33 -4.45
CA ILE A 128 10.11 4.98 -4.66
C ILE A 128 11.03 5.95 -3.92
N LYS A 129 11.88 5.39 -3.06
CA LYS A 129 12.82 6.13 -2.21
C LYS A 129 14.22 6.12 -2.82
N TYR A 130 14.84 7.29 -2.85
CA TYR A 130 16.25 7.50 -3.13
C TYR A 130 16.95 7.89 -1.84
N TYR A 131 18.09 7.29 -1.55
CA TYR A 131 18.71 7.36 -0.23
C TYR A 131 19.96 8.24 -0.24
N ASN A 132 20.29 8.75 0.94
CA ASN A 132 21.56 9.40 1.23
C ASN A 132 21.98 8.97 2.64
N VAL A 133 22.92 8.04 2.70
CA VAL A 133 23.38 7.40 3.93
C VAL A 133 24.88 7.58 4.11
N LYS A 134 25.34 7.87 5.32
CA LYS A 134 26.79 8.01 5.59
C LYS A 134 27.52 6.67 5.64
N THR A 135 26.82 5.58 5.95
CA THR A 135 27.38 4.23 5.97
C THR A 135 26.41 3.22 5.35
N PRO A 136 26.90 2.05 4.86
CA PRO A 136 26.01 1.02 4.35
C PRO A 136 24.89 0.72 5.33
N THR A 137 23.66 0.72 4.82
CA THR A 137 22.46 0.59 5.63
C THR A 137 21.62 -0.55 5.12
N THR A 138 21.23 -1.44 6.03
CA THR A 138 20.30 -2.53 5.74
C THR A 138 19.09 -2.43 6.64
N ALA A 139 17.89 -2.62 6.08
CA ALA A 139 16.65 -2.73 6.84
C ALA A 139 15.94 -4.03 6.50
N PHE A 140 15.47 -4.74 7.53
CA PHE A 140 14.66 -5.95 7.38
C PHE A 140 13.32 -5.78 8.08
N ILE A 141 12.25 -6.22 7.43
CA ILE A 141 10.92 -6.39 8.01
C ILE A 141 10.52 -7.82 7.73
N PHE A 142 10.38 -8.63 8.78
CA PHE A 142 9.95 -10.02 8.69
C PHE A 142 8.73 -10.20 9.57
N HIS A 143 7.74 -10.96 9.10
CA HIS A 143 6.71 -11.52 9.96
C HIS A 143 6.12 -12.79 9.36
N ASN A 144 5.54 -13.67 10.18
CA ASN A 144 4.80 -14.81 9.66
C ASN A 144 3.46 -14.39 9.04
N ALA A 145 2.87 -15.31 8.27
CA ALA A 145 1.56 -15.18 7.66
C ALA A 145 0.72 -16.42 8.01
N PRO A 146 -0.61 -16.45 7.70
CA PRO A 146 -1.45 -17.62 7.96
C PRO A 146 -0.84 -18.92 7.42
N GLY A 147 -1.07 -20.00 8.16
CA GLY A 147 -0.44 -21.29 7.90
C GLY A 147 1.07 -21.23 8.12
N SER A 148 1.82 -21.92 7.26
CA SER A 148 3.29 -21.91 7.26
C SER A 148 3.87 -20.79 6.39
N GLY A 149 3.21 -19.63 6.36
CA GLY A 149 3.54 -18.52 5.47
C GLY A 149 4.50 -17.50 6.09
N THR A 150 5.18 -16.71 5.24
CA THR A 150 6.10 -15.65 5.66
C THR A 150 6.04 -14.45 4.75
N VAL A 151 6.30 -13.27 5.31
CA VAL A 151 6.55 -12.01 4.60
C VAL A 151 7.93 -11.52 5.00
N LEU A 152 8.78 -11.25 4.02
CA LEU A 152 10.10 -10.66 4.21
C LEU A 152 10.24 -9.47 3.27
N SER A 153 10.62 -8.31 3.82
CA SER A 153 11.07 -7.15 3.06
C SER A 153 12.47 -6.76 3.50
N SER A 154 13.39 -6.68 2.55
CA SER A 154 14.79 -6.36 2.77
C SER A 154 15.17 -5.17 1.90
N THR A 155 15.80 -4.17 2.51
CA THR A 155 16.36 -3.00 1.84
C THR A 155 17.85 -2.93 2.13
N TYR A 156 18.66 -2.80 1.09
CA TYR A 156 20.08 -2.45 1.18
C TYR A 156 20.32 -1.13 0.46
N THR A 157 21.10 -0.23 1.06
CA THR A 157 21.53 1.02 0.40
C THR A 157 22.91 1.44 0.85
N GLN A 158 23.65 2.05 -0.08
CA GLN A 158 24.99 2.55 0.16
C GLN A 158 25.29 3.75 -0.75
N ASN A 159 26.00 4.72 -0.18
CA ASN A 159 26.65 5.79 -0.93
C ASN A 159 28.06 5.37 -1.38
N ILE A 160 28.38 5.57 -2.66
CA ILE A 160 29.75 5.48 -3.20
C ILE A 160 30.26 6.92 -3.34
N GLY A 161 31.07 7.35 -2.37
CA GLY A 161 31.38 8.77 -2.21
C GLY A 161 30.15 9.59 -1.81
N LYS A 162 30.22 10.92 -1.93
CA LYS A 162 29.10 11.82 -1.58
C LYS A 162 28.07 12.03 -2.70
N ASP A 163 28.41 11.60 -3.91
CA ASP A 163 27.76 12.01 -5.16
C ASP A 163 26.84 10.91 -5.72
N PHE A 164 27.01 9.65 -5.34
CA PHE A 164 26.25 8.50 -5.86
C PHE A 164 25.69 7.65 -4.73
N ASN A 165 24.40 7.30 -4.81
CA ASN A 165 23.74 6.31 -3.96
C ASN A 165 23.03 5.27 -4.83
N PHE A 166 23.03 4.03 -4.38
CA PHE A 166 22.13 3.00 -4.90
C PHE A 166 21.38 2.29 -3.78
N SER A 167 20.26 1.67 -4.13
CA SER A 167 19.47 0.84 -3.24
C SER A 167 18.87 -0.35 -3.96
N ILE A 168 18.73 -1.46 -3.22
CA ILE A 168 18.07 -2.68 -3.65
C ILE A 168 17.02 -2.99 -2.59
N ASN A 169 15.78 -3.18 -3.02
CA ASN A 169 14.69 -3.58 -2.16
C ASN A 169 14.05 -4.84 -2.72
N TYR A 170 13.85 -5.84 -1.87
CA TYR A 170 13.14 -7.06 -2.23
C TYR A 170 12.08 -7.34 -1.18
N MET A 171 10.84 -7.61 -1.60
CA MET A 171 9.79 -8.15 -0.76
C MET A 171 9.34 -9.50 -1.33
N GLY A 172 9.34 -10.53 -0.50
CA GLY A 172 8.78 -11.84 -0.80
C GLY A 172 7.67 -12.19 0.18
N LEU A 173 6.55 -12.66 -0.33
CA LEU A 173 5.42 -13.14 0.45
C LEU A 173 4.96 -14.47 -0.13
N ARG A 174 4.80 -15.46 0.74
CA ARG A 174 4.10 -16.70 0.42
C ARG A 174 3.26 -17.12 1.61
N ALA A 175 1.96 -17.26 1.43
CA ALA A 175 1.03 -17.62 2.50
C ALA A 175 0.00 -18.65 2.02
N LYS A 176 -0.01 -19.82 2.65
CA LYS A 176 -1.01 -20.86 2.43
C LYS A 176 -2.15 -20.61 3.42
N GLY A 177 -3.26 -20.04 2.95
CA GLY A 177 -4.41 -19.69 3.77
C GLY A 177 -5.07 -20.91 4.45
N LEU A 178 -6.04 -20.64 5.32
CA LEU A 178 -6.74 -21.66 6.10
C LEU A 178 -7.85 -22.40 5.32
N TYR A 179 -8.26 -21.85 4.18
CA TYR A 179 -9.30 -22.41 3.31
C TYR A 179 -8.68 -23.12 2.10
N GLN A 180 -9.45 -23.98 1.44
CA GLN A 180 -9.05 -24.57 0.17
C GLN A 180 -8.79 -23.48 -0.87
N ARG A 181 -7.87 -23.77 -1.82
CA ARG A 181 -7.54 -22.89 -2.96
C ARG A 181 -7.20 -21.45 -2.57
N ASN A 182 -6.47 -21.29 -1.47
CA ASN A 182 -6.18 -19.98 -0.87
C ASN A 182 -4.67 -19.73 -0.71
N LEU A 183 -3.86 -20.05 -1.73
CA LEU A 183 -2.45 -19.66 -1.77
C LEU A 183 -2.29 -18.22 -2.28
N SER A 184 -1.43 -17.44 -1.62
CA SER A 184 -1.01 -16.11 -2.08
C SER A 184 0.51 -16.08 -2.22
N VAL A 185 0.99 -15.55 -3.35
CA VAL A 185 2.41 -15.39 -3.65
C VAL A 185 2.64 -14.01 -4.25
N ASN A 186 3.28 -13.13 -3.49
CA ASN A 186 3.60 -11.77 -3.94
C ASN A 186 5.10 -11.55 -3.90
N ASN A 187 5.62 -10.86 -4.91
CA ASN A 187 6.99 -10.39 -4.90
C ASN A 187 7.08 -8.94 -5.38
N ASN A 188 8.11 -8.25 -4.91
CA ASN A 188 8.44 -6.91 -5.34
C ASN A 188 9.97 -6.78 -5.34
N PHE A 189 10.53 -6.39 -6.47
CA PHE A 189 11.94 -6.03 -6.61
C PHE A 189 12.01 -4.58 -7.09
N ASN A 190 12.76 -3.76 -6.35
CA ASN A 190 13.02 -2.37 -6.69
C ASN A 190 14.52 -2.07 -6.59
N PHE A 191 15.14 -1.74 -7.71
CA PHE A 191 16.47 -1.15 -7.77
C PHE A 191 16.33 0.35 -7.99
N GLY A 192 17.00 1.17 -7.19
CA GLY A 192 17.01 2.63 -7.35
C GLY A 192 18.42 3.20 -7.26
N ALA A 193 18.72 4.23 -8.04
CA ALA A 193 19.98 4.96 -7.95
C ALA A 193 19.77 6.47 -8.09
N HIS A 194 20.58 7.23 -7.36
CA HIS A 194 20.62 8.68 -7.39
C HIS A 194 22.06 9.15 -7.55
N TYR A 195 22.28 10.04 -8.51
CA TYR A 195 23.58 10.64 -8.75
C TYR A 195 23.46 12.16 -8.82
N LYS A 196 24.36 12.87 -8.16
CA LYS A 196 24.51 14.32 -8.26
C LYS A 196 25.98 14.63 -8.43
N ASN A 197 26.34 15.32 -9.51
CA ASN A 197 27.75 15.64 -9.74
C ASN A 197 28.27 16.67 -8.73
N LYS A 198 29.60 16.75 -8.58
CA LYS A 198 30.28 17.63 -7.60
C LYS A 198 29.88 19.11 -7.69
N THR A 199 29.57 19.60 -8.89
CA THR A 199 29.18 21.00 -9.13
C THR A 199 27.69 21.24 -8.91
N GLY A 200 26.87 20.19 -8.73
CA GLY A 200 25.41 20.27 -8.71
C GLY A 200 24.77 20.60 -10.07
N ARG A 201 25.57 20.70 -11.14
CA ARG A 201 25.08 20.98 -12.51
C ARG A 201 24.27 19.82 -13.07
N TYR A 202 24.62 18.58 -12.75
CA TYR A 202 23.92 17.39 -13.27
C TYR A 202 23.38 16.55 -12.11
N GLU A 203 22.13 16.11 -12.24
CA GLU A 203 21.46 15.23 -11.28
C GLU A 203 20.65 14.17 -12.02
N LEU A 204 20.66 12.94 -11.52
CA LEU A 204 20.05 11.77 -12.15
C LEU A 204 19.33 10.93 -11.10
N TYR A 205 18.11 10.52 -11.43
CA TYR A 205 17.28 9.57 -10.70
C TYR A 205 16.92 8.43 -11.64
N THR A 206 17.15 7.19 -11.24
CA THR A 206 16.74 6.02 -12.02
C THR A 206 16.24 4.92 -11.11
N HIS A 207 15.23 4.17 -11.57
CA HIS A 207 14.82 2.95 -10.89
C HIS A 207 14.23 1.92 -11.86
N TYR A 208 14.31 0.66 -11.43
CA TYR A 208 13.65 -0.47 -12.04
C TYR A 208 12.76 -1.13 -10.97
N LEU A 209 11.49 -1.33 -11.32
CA LEU A 209 10.49 -1.97 -10.48
C LEU A 209 9.93 -3.20 -11.19
N ASN A 210 9.83 -4.32 -10.48
CA ASN A 210 9.16 -5.53 -10.91
C ASN A 210 8.33 -6.09 -9.76
N GLN A 211 7.01 -6.19 -9.95
CA GLN A 211 6.09 -6.69 -8.94
C GLN A 211 5.22 -7.79 -9.53
N ASN A 212 4.97 -8.83 -8.74
CA ASN A 212 4.01 -9.87 -9.07
C ASN A 212 3.07 -10.12 -7.88
N VAL A 213 1.78 -10.30 -8.17
CA VAL A 213 0.73 -10.58 -7.19
C VAL A 213 -0.11 -11.73 -7.73
N ASN A 214 0.11 -12.93 -7.18
CA ASN A 214 -0.50 -14.17 -7.65
C ASN A 214 -1.33 -14.79 -6.53
N ASN A 215 -2.54 -15.22 -6.86
CA ASN A 215 -3.43 -15.85 -5.91
C ASN A 215 -4.14 -17.06 -6.54
N GLU A 216 -4.31 -18.12 -5.77
CA GLU A 216 -5.41 -19.04 -6.03
C GLU A 216 -6.72 -18.34 -5.66
N GLU A 217 -7.70 -18.43 -6.56
CA GLU A 217 -8.99 -17.78 -6.39
C GLU A 217 -10.01 -18.84 -5.98
N ASN A 218 -10.52 -18.77 -4.75
CA ASN A 218 -11.46 -19.76 -4.21
C ASN A 218 -12.93 -19.31 -4.27
N GLY A 219 -13.21 -18.07 -4.62
CA GLY A 219 -14.57 -17.56 -4.71
C GLY A 219 -15.30 -17.43 -3.37
N GLY A 220 -14.62 -17.63 -2.23
CA GLY A 220 -15.23 -17.69 -0.90
C GLY A 220 -15.81 -19.06 -0.57
N ILE A 221 -16.43 -19.17 0.62
CA ILE A 221 -17.10 -20.39 1.07
C ILE A 221 -18.41 -20.60 0.32
N ALA A 222 -18.68 -21.86 -0.06
CA ALA A 222 -19.87 -22.22 -0.82
C ALA A 222 -21.15 -22.05 0.02
N ASP A 223 -21.12 -22.53 1.26
CA ASP A 223 -22.25 -22.48 2.20
C ASP A 223 -21.87 -21.71 3.48
N PRO A 224 -22.33 -20.45 3.62
CA PRO A 224 -22.11 -19.66 4.83
C PRO A 224 -22.74 -20.25 6.10
N SER A 225 -23.79 -21.07 5.98
CA SER A 225 -24.47 -21.65 7.15
C SER A 225 -23.54 -22.59 7.93
N LEU A 226 -22.62 -23.27 7.25
CA LEU A 226 -21.63 -24.16 7.86
C LEU A 226 -20.56 -23.38 8.65
N PHE A 227 -20.22 -22.17 8.21
CA PHE A 227 -19.36 -21.28 8.97
C PHE A 227 -20.11 -20.67 10.16
N LEU A 228 -21.35 -20.25 9.94
CA LEU A 228 -22.24 -19.63 10.94
C LEU A 228 -22.75 -20.61 12.01
N GLY A 229 -22.83 -21.90 11.70
CA GLY A 229 -23.22 -22.98 12.60
C GLY A 229 -22.11 -23.41 13.56
N ASP A 230 -22.48 -24.23 14.54
CA ASP A 230 -21.56 -24.70 15.61
C ASP A 230 -21.14 -26.17 15.43
N ASP A 231 -21.22 -26.68 14.20
CA ASP A 231 -20.82 -28.05 13.88
C ASP A 231 -19.30 -28.21 13.92
N SER A 232 -18.82 -29.09 14.81
CA SER A 232 -17.40 -29.31 15.06
C SER A 232 -16.63 -29.84 13.86
N ARG A 233 -17.31 -30.44 12.87
CA ARG A 233 -16.67 -30.90 11.61
C ARG A 233 -16.06 -29.75 10.82
N PHE A 234 -16.57 -28.52 10.99
CA PHE A 234 -16.10 -27.31 10.29
C PHE A 234 -15.19 -26.41 11.14
N ASN A 235 -14.72 -26.91 12.29
CA ASN A 235 -13.66 -26.26 13.06
C ASN A 235 -12.37 -26.15 12.23
N THR A 236 -12.11 -27.13 11.38
CA THR A 236 -11.04 -27.05 10.37
C THR A 236 -11.59 -26.37 9.12
N ARG A 237 -11.10 -25.16 8.80
CA ARG A 237 -11.57 -24.37 7.65
C ARG A 237 -11.31 -25.03 6.28
N LEU A 238 -10.40 -26.01 6.21
CA LEU A 238 -10.20 -26.83 5.02
C LEU A 238 -11.39 -27.76 4.71
N ASN A 239 -12.29 -28.01 5.66
CA ASN A 239 -13.50 -28.82 5.43
C ASN A 239 -14.65 -27.99 4.84
N LEU A 240 -14.52 -26.66 4.79
CA LEU A 240 -15.49 -25.80 4.14
C LEU A 240 -15.23 -25.82 2.63
N ALA A 241 -16.22 -26.29 1.87
CA ALA A 241 -16.18 -26.25 0.42
C ALA A 241 -16.11 -24.79 -0.07
N VAL A 242 -15.36 -24.59 -1.14
CA VAL A 242 -15.17 -23.29 -1.79
C VAL A 242 -15.90 -23.25 -3.14
N ARG A 243 -16.17 -22.05 -3.64
CA ARG A 243 -16.93 -21.88 -4.88
C ARG A 243 -16.11 -22.09 -6.15
N LEU A 244 -14.80 -21.89 -6.07
CA LEU A 244 -13.86 -22.05 -7.17
C LEU A 244 -12.75 -23.04 -6.79
N ASN A 245 -12.58 -24.10 -7.59
CA ASN A 245 -11.64 -25.19 -7.34
C ASN A 245 -10.46 -25.21 -8.31
N ASN A 246 -10.59 -24.58 -9.47
CA ASN A 246 -9.66 -24.66 -10.61
C ASN A 246 -9.17 -23.28 -11.09
N SER A 247 -9.44 -22.23 -10.30
CA SER A 247 -9.18 -20.85 -10.68
C SER A 247 -7.94 -20.26 -9.99
N GLN A 248 -7.24 -19.40 -10.71
CA GLN A 248 -6.09 -18.63 -10.21
C GLN A 248 -6.00 -17.31 -10.97
N SER A 249 -5.39 -16.30 -10.35
CA SER A 249 -5.12 -15.02 -11.00
C SER A 249 -3.69 -14.57 -10.76
N ALA A 250 -3.13 -13.88 -11.75
CA ALA A 250 -1.76 -13.36 -11.70
C ALA A 250 -1.72 -11.94 -12.23
N PHE A 251 -1.02 -11.06 -11.51
CA PHE A 251 -0.77 -9.69 -11.94
C PHE A 251 0.73 -9.42 -11.93
N SER A 252 1.24 -8.86 -13.02
CA SER A 252 2.64 -8.45 -13.16
C SER A 252 2.71 -6.97 -13.52
N TYR A 253 3.57 -6.25 -12.81
CA TYR A 253 3.84 -4.84 -13.05
C TYR A 253 5.34 -4.57 -13.19
N ARG A 254 5.72 -3.84 -14.23
CA ARG A 254 7.10 -3.43 -14.47
C ARG A 254 7.17 -1.94 -14.75
N ARG A 255 8.17 -1.27 -14.19
CA ARG A 255 8.50 0.12 -14.51
C ARG A 255 9.99 0.29 -14.71
N TYR A 256 10.35 0.98 -15.79
CA TYR A 256 11.67 1.56 -16.02
C TYR A 256 11.53 3.07 -15.92
N TYR A 257 12.38 3.70 -15.13
CA TYR A 257 12.30 5.13 -14.87
C TYR A 257 13.68 5.77 -14.95
N LEU A 258 13.79 6.83 -15.73
CA LEU A 258 15.00 7.62 -15.89
C LEU A 258 14.61 9.10 -15.91
N SER A 259 15.10 9.88 -14.94
CA SER A 259 14.95 11.32 -14.93
C SER A 259 16.30 11.98 -14.68
N HIS A 260 16.67 12.94 -15.50
CA HIS A 260 17.92 13.66 -15.34
C HIS A 260 17.77 15.14 -15.65
N ASP A 261 18.54 15.94 -14.93
CA ASP A 261 18.48 17.39 -14.98
C ASP A 261 19.87 17.96 -15.25
N PHE A 262 19.94 18.92 -16.16
CA PHE A 262 21.16 19.67 -16.48
C PHE A 262 20.97 21.17 -16.23
N GLY A 263 21.82 21.73 -15.37
CA GLY A 263 21.85 23.14 -15.04
C GLY A 263 22.46 23.98 -16.16
N LEU A 264 21.76 25.05 -16.55
CA LEU A 264 22.16 25.91 -17.66
C LEU A 264 23.25 26.91 -17.23
N PHE A 265 22.89 27.83 -16.33
CA PHE A 265 23.77 28.92 -15.87
C PHE A 265 23.92 28.90 -14.35
N LYS A 266 25.11 29.27 -13.87
CA LYS A 266 25.44 29.33 -12.45
C LYS A 266 25.10 30.72 -11.88
N ILE A 267 24.33 30.78 -10.80
CA ILE A 267 23.97 32.00 -10.07
C ILE A 267 24.14 31.74 -8.57
N ASN A 268 25.01 32.49 -7.88
CA ASN A 268 25.29 32.36 -6.45
C ASN A 268 25.54 30.89 -6.03
N ASP A 269 26.48 30.24 -6.72
CA ASP A 269 26.86 28.84 -6.49
C ASP A 269 25.81 27.75 -6.76
N ALA A 270 24.63 28.12 -7.26
CA ALA A 270 23.58 27.19 -7.66
C ALA A 270 23.28 27.26 -9.16
N PHE A 271 22.62 26.22 -9.70
CA PHE A 271 22.05 26.21 -11.05
C PHE A 271 20.53 26.27 -10.95
N PRO A 272 19.93 27.46 -10.78
CA PRO A 272 18.50 27.58 -10.54
C PRO A 272 17.69 27.23 -11.79
N LEU A 273 18.20 27.46 -13.00
CA LEU A 273 17.51 27.07 -14.23
C LEU A 273 18.13 25.78 -14.79
N ARG A 274 17.28 24.76 -14.97
CA ARG A 274 17.68 23.41 -15.41
C ARG A 274 16.76 22.93 -16.53
N ILE A 275 17.29 22.11 -17.44
CA ILE A 275 16.50 21.31 -18.36
C ILE A 275 16.40 19.91 -17.78
N ARG A 276 15.19 19.38 -17.65
CA ARG A 276 14.92 18.02 -17.19
C ARG A 276 14.30 17.20 -18.31
N HIS A 277 14.80 15.98 -18.46
CA HIS A 277 14.19 14.97 -19.30
C HIS A 277 13.84 13.74 -18.46
N LEU A 278 12.60 13.28 -18.61
CA LEU A 278 12.04 12.09 -17.96
C LEU A 278 11.60 11.10 -19.03
N LEU A 279 12.17 9.90 -18.99
CA LEU A 279 11.77 8.74 -19.76
C LEU A 279 11.23 7.68 -18.80
N MET A 280 10.02 7.20 -19.06
CA MET A 280 9.38 6.18 -18.25
C MET A 280 8.65 5.17 -19.13
N HIS A 281 8.82 3.89 -18.83
CA HIS A 281 8.08 2.79 -19.43
C HIS A 281 7.37 1.99 -18.34
N GLU A 282 6.07 1.74 -18.50
CA GLU A 282 5.24 1.00 -17.57
C GLU A 282 4.50 -0.12 -18.31
N GLY A 283 4.66 -1.36 -17.85
CA GLY A 283 3.99 -2.54 -18.40
C GLY A 283 3.19 -3.29 -17.34
N ASN A 284 1.90 -3.48 -17.59
CA ASN A 284 0.99 -4.25 -16.74
C ASN A 284 0.48 -5.47 -17.48
N LYS A 285 0.35 -6.61 -16.78
CA LYS A 285 -0.32 -7.80 -17.29
C LYS A 285 -1.19 -8.40 -16.20
N TYR A 286 -2.42 -8.72 -16.54
CA TYR A 286 -3.34 -9.44 -15.68
C TYR A 286 -3.78 -10.73 -16.37
N TYR A 287 -3.82 -11.82 -15.62
CA TYR A 287 -4.25 -13.13 -16.05
C TYR A 287 -5.31 -13.66 -15.10
N TYR A 288 -6.37 -14.23 -15.65
CA TYR A 288 -7.27 -15.12 -14.95
C TYR A 288 -7.24 -16.47 -15.67
N VAL A 289 -6.84 -17.51 -14.95
CA VAL A 289 -6.69 -18.87 -15.48
C VAL A 289 -7.67 -19.78 -14.77
N GLN A 290 -8.39 -20.59 -15.55
CA GLN A 290 -9.34 -21.55 -15.03
C GLN A 290 -9.18 -22.88 -15.78
N ASN A 291 -8.70 -23.89 -15.06
CA ASN A 291 -8.32 -25.19 -15.64
C ASN A 291 -9.47 -26.22 -15.68
N GLY A 292 -10.68 -25.83 -15.29
CA GLY A 292 -11.86 -26.71 -15.22
C GLY A 292 -13.15 -25.91 -15.00
N ALA A 293 -14.31 -26.55 -15.14
CA ALA A 293 -15.60 -25.90 -14.91
C ALA A 293 -15.76 -25.48 -13.42
N GLU A 294 -16.44 -24.35 -13.20
CA GLU A 294 -16.59 -23.73 -11.88
C GLU A 294 -18.07 -23.43 -11.57
N GLU A 295 -18.87 -24.49 -11.34
CA GLU A 295 -20.32 -24.36 -11.15
C GLU A 295 -20.72 -23.62 -9.86
N GLY A 296 -19.81 -23.48 -8.88
CA GLY A 296 -20.12 -22.89 -7.58
C GLY A 296 -20.35 -21.39 -7.61
N LEU A 297 -19.52 -20.62 -8.33
CA LEU A 297 -19.70 -19.18 -8.53
C LEU A 297 -20.32 -18.86 -9.89
N PHE A 298 -20.05 -19.70 -10.90
CA PHE A 298 -20.46 -19.47 -12.29
C PHE A 298 -21.21 -20.71 -12.82
N PRO A 299 -22.50 -20.89 -12.46
CA PRO A 299 -23.28 -22.03 -12.94
C PRO A 299 -23.26 -22.07 -14.47
N VAL A 300 -22.74 -23.15 -15.07
CA VAL A 300 -22.53 -23.26 -16.53
C VAL A 300 -23.84 -23.09 -17.32
N LYS A 301 -24.97 -23.52 -16.73
CA LYS A 301 -26.30 -23.33 -17.33
C LYS A 301 -26.71 -21.85 -17.43
N THR A 302 -26.23 -21.02 -16.51
CA THR A 302 -26.53 -19.59 -16.44
C THR A 302 -25.51 -18.78 -17.24
N TYR A 303 -24.22 -19.14 -17.11
CA TYR A 303 -23.11 -18.54 -17.83
C TYR A 303 -22.51 -19.59 -18.77
N PRO A 304 -23.03 -19.74 -20.00
CA PRO A 304 -22.54 -20.78 -20.91
C PRO A 304 -21.09 -20.51 -21.30
N MET A 305 -20.29 -21.58 -21.32
CA MET A 305 -18.92 -21.54 -21.76
C MET A 305 -18.85 -21.53 -23.30
N ILE A 306 -17.91 -20.77 -23.84
CA ILE A 306 -17.64 -20.69 -25.27
C ILE A 306 -16.69 -21.83 -25.65
N PRO A 307 -17.09 -22.73 -26.58
CA PRO A 307 -16.21 -23.77 -27.09
C PRO A 307 -14.91 -23.18 -27.67
N ASP A 308 -13.79 -23.88 -27.51
CA ASP A 308 -12.46 -23.50 -28.02
C ASP A 308 -11.87 -22.17 -27.49
N PHE A 309 -12.52 -21.52 -26.53
CA PHE A 309 -11.96 -20.38 -25.83
C PHE A 309 -10.81 -20.83 -24.91
N THR A 310 -9.73 -20.05 -24.87
CA THR A 310 -8.56 -20.38 -24.05
C THR A 310 -8.88 -20.37 -22.55
N GLN A 311 -8.27 -21.30 -21.80
CA GLN A 311 -8.41 -21.37 -20.34
C GLN A 311 -7.78 -20.18 -19.59
N SER A 312 -7.06 -19.28 -20.29
CA SER A 312 -6.34 -18.14 -19.72
C SER A 312 -6.75 -16.82 -20.37
N ALA A 313 -7.59 -16.05 -19.68
CA ALA A 313 -7.90 -14.69 -20.08
C ALA A 313 -6.75 -13.75 -19.68
N LYS A 314 -6.16 -13.05 -20.65
CA LYS A 314 -5.05 -12.11 -20.45
C LYS A 314 -5.48 -10.71 -20.85
N LYS A 315 -5.17 -9.74 -19.99
CA LYS A 315 -5.19 -8.31 -20.29
C LYS A 315 -3.81 -7.73 -20.12
N TYR A 316 -3.47 -6.70 -20.89
CA TYR A 316 -2.22 -5.99 -20.72
C TYR A 316 -2.35 -4.52 -21.06
N SER A 317 -1.50 -3.70 -20.46
CA SER A 317 -1.27 -2.33 -20.90
C SER A 317 0.22 -2.04 -20.97
N ASP A 318 0.64 -1.30 -21.98
CA ASP A 318 2.01 -0.84 -22.16
C ASP A 318 2.01 0.67 -22.38
N LYS A 319 2.82 1.40 -21.63
CA LYS A 319 2.83 2.87 -21.61
C LYS A 319 4.25 3.40 -21.61
N LEU A 320 4.62 4.10 -22.67
CA LEU A 320 5.83 4.91 -22.75
C LEU A 320 5.49 6.37 -22.49
N THR A 321 6.25 7.04 -21.64
CA THR A 321 6.10 8.46 -21.31
C THR A 321 7.44 9.17 -21.45
N ASN A 322 7.45 10.28 -22.18
CA ASN A 322 8.57 11.19 -22.33
C ASN A 322 8.12 12.58 -21.89
N ILE A 323 8.90 13.24 -21.04
CA ILE A 323 8.65 14.63 -20.63
C ILE A 323 9.96 15.42 -20.76
N VAL A 324 9.90 16.55 -21.44
CA VAL A 324 10.99 17.53 -21.48
C VAL A 324 10.49 18.80 -20.81
N SER A 325 11.21 19.27 -19.81
CA SER A 325 10.77 20.33 -18.91
C SER A 325 11.87 21.35 -18.61
N LEU A 326 11.44 22.59 -18.37
CA LEU A 326 12.26 23.62 -17.76
C LEU A 326 11.94 23.66 -16.27
N VAL A 327 13.00 23.58 -15.46
CA VAL A 327 12.91 23.60 -14.00
C VAL A 327 13.60 24.84 -13.49
N PHE A 328 12.85 25.70 -12.81
CA PHE A 328 13.37 26.78 -11.99
C PHE A 328 13.35 26.32 -10.52
N ASP A 329 14.52 26.15 -9.92
CA ASP A 329 14.71 25.58 -8.58
C ASP A 329 15.42 26.58 -7.67
N ARG A 330 14.68 27.10 -6.69
CA ARG A 330 15.18 27.91 -5.57
C ARG A 330 14.62 27.33 -4.27
N GLU A 331 15.32 27.57 -3.18
CA GLU A 331 14.99 27.04 -1.85
C GLU A 331 13.52 27.22 -1.44
N LYS A 332 12.93 28.38 -1.75
CA LYS A 332 11.54 28.74 -1.39
C LYS A 332 10.54 28.62 -2.53
N PHE A 333 11.00 28.42 -3.76
CA PHE A 333 10.15 28.42 -4.95
C PHE A 333 10.74 27.50 -6.01
N LYS A 334 9.96 26.50 -6.41
CA LYS A 334 10.32 25.56 -7.45
C LYS A 334 9.19 25.45 -8.46
N LEU A 335 9.49 25.67 -9.73
CA LEU A 335 8.57 25.51 -10.85
C LEU A 335 9.17 24.58 -11.89
N ASP A 336 8.48 23.50 -12.20
CA ASP A 336 8.81 22.52 -13.23
C ASP A 336 7.67 22.56 -14.25
N ALA A 337 7.96 22.88 -15.50
CA ALA A 337 6.95 22.93 -16.57
C ALA A 337 7.51 22.31 -17.84
N GLY A 338 6.77 21.36 -18.42
CA GLY A 338 7.25 20.59 -19.56
C GLY A 338 6.18 20.11 -20.52
N LEU A 339 6.65 19.75 -21.71
CA LEU A 339 5.88 19.07 -22.75
C LEU A 339 5.97 17.57 -22.52
N LYS A 340 4.82 16.90 -22.67
CA LYS A 340 4.65 15.46 -22.43
C LYS A 340 4.23 14.76 -23.72
N TYR A 341 4.89 13.66 -24.03
CA TYR A 341 4.50 12.71 -25.07
C TYR A 341 4.28 11.33 -24.45
N GLN A 342 3.19 10.67 -24.83
CA GLN A 342 2.92 9.31 -24.37
C GLN A 342 2.49 8.41 -25.52
N ASN A 343 2.89 7.14 -25.45
CA ASN A 343 2.36 6.08 -26.29
C ASN A 343 1.74 5.02 -25.39
N ILE A 344 0.46 4.73 -25.58
CA ILE A 344 -0.32 3.83 -24.73
C ILE A 344 -0.90 2.71 -25.58
N THR A 345 -0.79 1.49 -25.08
CA THR A 345 -1.42 0.30 -25.64
C THR A 345 -2.23 -0.39 -24.55
N LEU A 346 -3.45 -0.82 -24.88
CA LEU A 346 -4.30 -1.70 -24.07
C LEU A 346 -4.69 -2.88 -24.94
N GLY A 347 -4.62 -4.11 -24.44
CA GLY A 347 -5.11 -5.25 -25.20
C GLY A 347 -5.53 -6.45 -24.37
N VAL A 348 -6.23 -7.37 -25.03
CA VAL A 348 -6.64 -8.68 -24.54
C VAL A 348 -6.20 -9.76 -25.54
N ASN A 349 -5.91 -10.98 -25.06
CA ASN A 349 -5.49 -12.08 -25.93
C ASN A 349 -6.65 -12.68 -26.73
N GLN A 350 -7.81 -12.86 -26.10
CA GLN A 350 -9.01 -13.39 -26.73
C GLN A 350 -10.22 -12.68 -26.14
N ILE A 351 -11.22 -12.43 -26.98
CA ILE A 351 -12.52 -11.90 -26.57
C ILE A 351 -13.60 -12.48 -27.48
N TYR A 352 -14.75 -12.80 -26.92
CA TYR A 352 -15.90 -13.26 -27.69
C TYR A 352 -16.87 -12.11 -27.93
N LEU A 353 -16.97 -11.64 -29.17
CA LEU A 353 -17.88 -10.57 -29.59
C LEU A 353 -18.55 -10.98 -30.90
N ASP A 354 -19.79 -10.54 -31.11
CA ASP A 354 -20.56 -10.80 -32.34
C ASP A 354 -20.62 -12.30 -32.70
N ASN A 355 -20.80 -13.13 -31.68
CA ASN A 355 -20.81 -14.60 -31.75
C ASN A 355 -19.52 -15.24 -32.31
N GLN A 356 -18.38 -14.57 -32.24
CA GLN A 356 -17.09 -15.07 -32.74
C GLN A 356 -15.97 -14.83 -31.72
N ILE A 357 -15.00 -15.75 -31.68
CA ILE A 357 -13.75 -15.55 -30.92
C ILE A 357 -12.83 -14.65 -31.75
N GLN A 358 -12.45 -13.51 -31.19
CA GLN A 358 -11.47 -12.60 -31.76
C GLN A 358 -10.17 -12.68 -30.96
N ASN A 359 -9.03 -12.79 -31.66
CA ASN A 359 -7.71 -12.88 -31.06
C ASN A 359 -6.98 -11.53 -31.08
N ASP A 360 -6.16 -11.27 -30.07
CA ASP A 360 -5.21 -10.16 -29.97
C ASP A 360 -5.80 -8.75 -30.19
N ILE A 361 -6.98 -8.51 -29.63
CA ILE A 361 -7.63 -7.19 -29.69
C ILE A 361 -6.83 -6.15 -28.91
N THR A 362 -6.44 -5.09 -29.61
CA THR A 362 -5.53 -4.06 -29.10
C THR A 362 -5.99 -2.66 -29.48
N TRP A 363 -6.00 -1.75 -28.51
CA TRP A 363 -6.21 -0.32 -28.68
C TRP A 363 -4.91 0.43 -28.42
N LYS A 364 -4.53 1.33 -29.34
CA LYS A 364 -3.31 2.13 -29.27
C LYS A 364 -3.62 3.61 -29.42
N GLU A 365 -2.84 4.44 -28.75
CA GLU A 365 -2.96 5.89 -28.81
C GLU A 365 -1.61 6.58 -28.54
N SER A 366 -1.29 7.59 -29.34
CA SER A 366 -0.23 8.55 -29.06
C SER A 366 -0.84 9.86 -28.56
N ARG A 367 -0.25 10.45 -27.53
CA ARG A 367 -0.79 11.59 -26.79
C ARG A 367 0.26 12.67 -26.67
N ILE A 368 -0.16 13.93 -26.78
CA ILE A 368 0.66 15.11 -26.50
C ILE A 368 0.01 15.90 -25.37
N GLY A 369 0.83 16.53 -24.53
CA GLY A 369 0.32 17.25 -23.39
C GLY A 369 1.36 18.08 -22.66
N VAL A 370 1.00 18.49 -21.45
CA VAL A 370 1.82 19.29 -20.56
C VAL A 370 1.84 18.66 -19.16
N ASP A 371 2.97 18.81 -18.48
CA ASP A 371 3.16 18.45 -17.07
C ASP A 371 3.75 19.65 -16.34
N GLY A 372 3.17 20.01 -15.20
CA GLY A 372 3.58 21.14 -14.39
C GLY A 372 3.60 20.78 -12.91
N ASN A 373 4.63 21.22 -12.19
CA ASN A 373 4.72 21.14 -10.74
C ASN A 373 5.21 22.47 -10.17
N LEU A 374 4.53 22.96 -9.14
CA LEU A 374 4.86 24.17 -8.41
C LEU A 374 4.99 23.82 -6.93
N GLN A 375 6.11 24.21 -6.32
CA GLN A 375 6.35 24.11 -4.89
C GLN A 375 6.72 25.48 -4.36
N ILE A 376 6.03 25.93 -3.32
CA ILE A 376 6.29 27.22 -2.66
C ILE A 376 6.44 26.96 -1.16
N LYS A 377 7.50 27.50 -0.56
CA LYS A 377 7.74 27.47 0.88
C LYS A 377 7.97 28.89 1.39
N LEU A 378 7.05 29.41 2.20
CA LEU A 378 7.10 30.77 2.72
C LEU A 378 7.09 30.78 4.24
N TRP A 379 7.93 31.65 4.82
CA TRP A 379 8.00 31.95 6.26
C TRP A 379 8.16 30.74 7.20
N ASP A 380 8.64 29.60 6.68
CA ASP A 380 8.70 28.31 7.39
C ASP A 380 7.35 27.88 8.00
N LYS A 381 6.26 28.42 7.45
CA LYS A 381 4.89 28.29 7.97
C LYS A 381 3.86 27.98 6.89
N LEU A 382 4.19 28.13 5.61
CA LEU A 382 3.30 27.89 4.48
C LEU A 382 4.04 27.06 3.43
N ASP A 383 3.55 25.86 3.18
CA ASP A 383 4.02 24.98 2.13
C ASP A 383 2.89 24.71 1.14
N LEU A 384 3.08 25.07 -0.13
CA LEU A 384 2.17 24.77 -1.22
C LEU A 384 2.84 23.81 -2.18
N ASN A 385 2.15 22.72 -2.50
CA ASN A 385 2.53 21.75 -3.52
C ASN A 385 1.38 21.58 -4.50
N SER A 386 1.57 22.08 -5.72
CA SER A 386 0.61 22.01 -6.80
C SER A 386 1.20 21.22 -7.98
N SER A 387 0.39 20.41 -8.63
CA SER A 387 0.74 19.72 -9.86
C SER A 387 -0.43 19.75 -10.83
N ALA A 388 -0.16 19.92 -12.11
CA ALA A 388 -1.15 19.90 -13.16
C ALA A 388 -0.62 19.09 -14.34
N GLU A 389 -1.44 18.21 -14.88
CA GLU A 389 -1.14 17.39 -16.03
C GLU A 389 -2.34 17.41 -16.97
N TYR A 390 -2.07 17.58 -18.25
CA TYR A 390 -3.06 17.48 -19.31
C TYR A 390 -2.46 16.70 -20.48
N THR A 391 -3.17 15.71 -21.02
CA THR A 391 -2.78 15.07 -22.28
C THR A 391 -3.99 14.81 -23.17
N THR A 392 -3.84 15.06 -24.47
CA THR A 392 -4.87 14.79 -25.47
C THR A 392 -5.09 13.29 -25.63
N GLY A 393 -6.31 12.88 -25.98
CA GLY A 393 -6.60 11.48 -26.32
C GLY A 393 -7.89 11.35 -27.13
N SER A 394 -7.84 10.62 -28.24
CA SER A 394 -8.96 10.32 -29.13
C SER A 394 -9.64 8.99 -28.79
N LYS A 395 -8.87 7.97 -28.39
CA LYS A 395 -9.34 6.63 -28.04
C LYS A 395 -9.59 6.51 -26.54
N PHE A 396 -8.74 7.10 -25.71
CA PHE A 396 -8.85 7.04 -24.25
C PHE A 396 -9.34 8.34 -23.60
N GLY A 397 -9.84 9.28 -24.42
CA GLY A 397 -10.24 10.61 -23.98
C GLY A 397 -9.07 11.45 -23.46
N ASN A 398 -9.32 12.76 -23.33
CA ASN A 398 -8.34 13.68 -22.73
C ASN A 398 -8.12 13.30 -21.26
N PHE A 399 -6.88 13.37 -20.78
CA PHE A 399 -6.56 13.14 -19.38
C PHE A 399 -6.25 14.48 -18.73
N ILE A 400 -6.86 14.75 -17.59
CA ILE A 400 -6.63 15.95 -16.78
C ILE A 400 -6.39 15.51 -15.36
N ARG A 401 -5.34 16.01 -14.73
CA ARG A 401 -5.11 15.83 -13.29
C ARG A 401 -4.52 17.08 -12.71
N ILE A 402 -5.18 17.61 -11.70
CA ILE A 402 -4.74 18.77 -10.92
C ILE A 402 -4.74 18.31 -9.47
N ASN A 403 -3.58 18.38 -8.81
CA ASN A 403 -3.49 18.16 -7.37
C ASN A 403 -2.96 19.42 -6.71
N ASN A 404 -3.63 19.89 -5.67
CA ASN A 404 -3.16 20.99 -4.85
C ASN A 404 -3.18 20.56 -3.39
N LYS A 405 -2.07 20.74 -2.70
CA LYS A 405 -1.94 20.54 -1.26
C LYS A 405 -1.30 21.78 -0.66
N VAL A 406 -1.94 22.36 0.34
CA VAL A 406 -1.40 23.46 1.12
C VAL A 406 -1.28 23.00 2.57
N ALA A 407 -0.15 23.26 3.20
CA ALA A 407 0.05 23.08 4.63
C ALA A 407 0.41 24.43 5.22
N PHE A 408 -0.22 24.83 6.33
CA PHE A 408 0.17 26.04 7.02
C PHE A 408 0.02 25.96 8.55
N ILE A 409 0.82 26.76 9.24
CA ILE A 409 0.89 26.84 10.72
C ILE A 409 0.34 28.22 11.14
N PRO A 410 -0.97 28.33 11.46
CA PRO A 410 -1.57 29.63 11.80
C PRO A 410 -1.09 30.18 13.14
N ALA A 411 -0.82 29.29 14.10
CA ALA A 411 -0.31 29.60 15.42
C ALA A 411 0.50 28.41 15.95
N GLU A 412 1.34 28.64 16.96
CA GLU A 412 2.09 27.57 17.59
C GLU A 412 1.15 26.47 18.10
N GLY A 413 1.49 25.20 17.83
CA GLY A 413 0.68 24.05 18.25
C GLY A 413 -0.49 23.69 17.32
N PHE A 414 -0.81 24.52 16.32
CA PHE A 414 -1.78 24.22 15.27
C PHE A 414 -1.09 23.98 13.92
N ALA A 415 -1.54 22.98 13.17
CA ALA A 415 -1.20 22.84 11.75
C ALA A 415 -2.46 22.51 10.94
N VAL A 416 -2.62 23.14 9.79
CA VAL A 416 -3.74 22.94 8.88
C VAL A 416 -3.22 22.47 7.55
N GLU A 417 -3.77 21.38 7.04
CA GLU A 417 -3.51 20.88 5.70
C GLU A 417 -4.80 20.95 4.90
N GLY A 418 -4.77 21.55 3.72
CA GLY A 418 -5.89 21.61 2.78
C GLY A 418 -5.53 20.95 1.46
N LYS A 419 -6.51 20.34 0.80
CA LYS A 419 -6.37 19.78 -0.54
C LYS A 419 -7.56 20.12 -1.43
N LEU A 420 -7.26 20.43 -2.68
CA LEU A 420 -8.23 20.65 -3.76
C LEU A 420 -7.71 19.97 -5.01
N ASN A 421 -8.26 18.80 -5.32
CA ASN A 421 -7.82 17.96 -6.42
C ASN A 421 -8.96 17.76 -7.42
N PHE A 422 -8.59 17.64 -8.69
CA PHE A 422 -9.50 17.31 -9.77
C PHE A 422 -8.82 16.33 -10.72
N GLN A 423 -9.53 15.28 -11.11
CA GLN A 423 -9.08 14.35 -12.13
C GLN A 423 -10.20 14.09 -13.13
N SER A 424 -9.89 14.02 -14.42
CA SER A 424 -10.74 13.48 -15.47
C SER A 424 -9.91 12.49 -16.28
N ALA A 425 -10.31 11.22 -16.26
CA ALA A 425 -9.55 10.15 -16.90
C ALA A 425 -10.51 9.07 -17.42
N ALA A 426 -10.05 8.28 -18.39
CA ALA A 426 -10.73 7.03 -18.71
C ALA A 426 -10.89 6.18 -17.44
N PRO A 427 -12.00 5.42 -17.30
CA PRO A 427 -12.09 4.36 -16.30
C PRO A 427 -10.86 3.44 -16.34
N SER A 428 -10.57 2.77 -15.23
CA SER A 428 -9.52 1.75 -15.17
C SER A 428 -9.63 0.83 -16.40
N PHE A 429 -8.52 0.59 -17.10
CA PHE A 429 -8.56 -0.24 -18.31
C PHE A 429 -9.01 -1.66 -18.02
N ASN A 430 -8.90 -2.10 -16.76
CA ASN A 430 -9.44 -3.38 -16.33
C ASN A 430 -10.97 -3.48 -16.53
N LEU A 431 -11.69 -2.35 -16.46
CA LEU A 431 -13.14 -2.25 -16.63
C LEU A 431 -13.59 -2.03 -18.08
N LEU A 432 -12.71 -1.56 -18.98
CA LEU A 432 -13.11 -1.17 -20.34
C LEU A 432 -13.31 -2.36 -21.27
N MET A 433 -12.50 -3.41 -21.14
CA MET A 433 -12.56 -4.58 -22.00
C MET A 433 -12.26 -5.84 -21.19
N ASN A 434 -13.02 -6.91 -21.43
CA ASN A 434 -12.77 -8.21 -20.83
C ASN A 434 -12.99 -9.34 -21.82
N GLY A 435 -12.09 -10.32 -21.78
CA GLY A 435 -12.24 -11.61 -22.43
C GLY A 435 -12.44 -12.70 -21.38
N SER A 436 -13.27 -13.69 -21.67
CA SER A 436 -13.52 -14.82 -20.78
C SER A 436 -14.07 -16.02 -21.55
N GLN A 437 -13.86 -17.23 -21.04
CA GLN A 437 -14.54 -18.40 -21.56
C GLN A 437 -16.04 -18.40 -21.26
N TYR A 438 -16.53 -17.56 -20.34
CA TYR A 438 -17.95 -17.38 -20.09
C TYR A 438 -18.53 -16.30 -20.99
N ARG A 439 -19.57 -16.63 -21.76
CA ARG A 439 -20.16 -15.73 -22.76
C ARG A 439 -20.43 -14.33 -22.23
N ASP A 440 -21.13 -14.24 -21.11
CA ASP A 440 -21.61 -12.96 -20.58
C ASP A 440 -20.51 -12.13 -19.93
N PHE A 441 -19.31 -12.66 -19.74
CA PHE A 441 -18.18 -11.88 -19.22
C PHE A 441 -17.33 -11.26 -20.34
N ASN A 442 -17.69 -11.43 -21.61
CA ASN A 442 -16.99 -10.81 -22.73
C ASN A 442 -17.64 -9.49 -23.10
N TYR A 443 -16.85 -8.41 -23.09
CA TYR A 443 -17.33 -7.09 -23.48
C TYR A 443 -16.18 -6.17 -23.89
N SER A 444 -16.49 -5.18 -24.72
CA SER A 444 -15.57 -4.11 -25.11
C SER A 444 -16.31 -2.79 -25.16
N ASN A 445 -16.11 -1.95 -24.14
CA ASN A 445 -16.78 -0.67 -23.99
C ASN A 445 -15.94 0.44 -24.62
N SER A 446 -16.15 0.72 -25.91
CA SER A 446 -15.44 1.80 -26.63
C SER A 446 -16.11 3.18 -26.45
N GLY A 447 -17.42 3.21 -26.17
CA GLY A 447 -18.22 4.44 -26.00
C GLY A 447 -18.25 5.00 -24.58
N PHE A 448 -17.26 4.70 -23.74
CA PHE A 448 -17.20 5.15 -22.36
C PHE A 448 -16.99 6.66 -22.27
N LYS A 449 -17.41 7.25 -21.14
CA LYS A 449 -17.08 8.63 -20.77
C LYS A 449 -15.96 8.65 -19.74
N ASN A 450 -15.15 9.70 -19.74
CA ASN A 450 -14.19 9.90 -18.66
C ASN A 450 -14.89 9.99 -17.31
N GLN A 451 -14.33 9.32 -16.32
CA GLN A 451 -14.71 9.50 -14.93
C GLN A 451 -14.04 10.76 -14.40
N SER A 452 -14.84 11.70 -13.91
CA SER A 452 -14.36 12.89 -13.24
C SER A 452 -14.41 12.71 -11.73
N VAL A 453 -13.37 13.13 -11.01
CA VAL A 453 -13.28 13.06 -9.55
C VAL A 453 -12.80 14.42 -9.06
N PHE A 454 -13.68 15.14 -8.36
CA PHE A 454 -13.33 16.31 -7.59
C PHE A 454 -13.17 15.90 -6.12
N GLU A 455 -12.09 16.34 -5.48
CA GLU A 455 -11.81 16.11 -4.07
C GLU A 455 -11.48 17.44 -3.39
N ALA A 456 -12.25 17.80 -2.37
CA ALA A 456 -11.94 18.89 -1.47
C ALA A 456 -11.81 18.33 -0.06
N GLY A 457 -10.74 18.68 0.65
CA GLY A 457 -10.61 18.21 2.02
C GLY A 457 -9.57 18.96 2.82
N GLY A 458 -9.52 18.66 4.10
CA GLY A 458 -8.52 19.23 4.99
C GLY A 458 -8.39 18.47 6.30
N VAL A 459 -7.28 18.71 6.97
CA VAL A 459 -6.92 18.16 8.27
C VAL A 459 -6.46 19.31 9.17
N VAL A 460 -6.98 19.36 10.39
CA VAL A 460 -6.50 20.25 11.44
C VAL A 460 -5.82 19.38 12.50
N LYS A 461 -4.56 19.69 12.82
CA LYS A 461 -3.73 19.00 13.80
C LYS A 461 -3.50 19.91 15.02
N LEU A 462 -3.68 19.34 16.20
CA LEU A 462 -3.57 19.97 17.51
C LEU A 462 -2.48 19.26 18.32
N LYS A 463 -1.33 19.92 18.49
CA LYS A 463 -0.16 19.31 19.16
C LYS A 463 -0.42 18.99 20.64
N TRP A 464 -1.14 19.84 21.36
CA TRP A 464 -1.35 19.70 22.82
C TRP A 464 -2.16 18.47 23.20
N PHE A 465 -3.06 18.04 22.31
CA PHE A 465 -3.92 16.88 22.52
C PHE A 465 -3.47 15.65 21.72
N ASP A 466 -2.34 15.75 20.98
CA ASP A 466 -1.90 14.73 20.03
C ASP A 466 -3.07 14.25 19.17
N ALA A 467 -3.77 15.22 18.58
CA ALA A 467 -5.06 15.03 17.94
C ALA A 467 -5.09 15.64 16.54
N ALA A 468 -5.86 15.02 15.65
CA ALA A 468 -6.15 15.52 14.32
C ALA A 468 -7.63 15.30 13.99
N ALA A 469 -8.25 16.26 13.32
CA ALA A 469 -9.60 16.14 12.77
C ALA A 469 -9.53 16.37 11.26
N PHE A 470 -10.35 15.66 10.48
CA PHE A 470 -10.38 15.79 9.03
C PHE A 470 -11.81 15.86 8.49
N LEU A 471 -11.93 16.50 7.33
CA LEU A 471 -13.14 16.56 6.51
C LEU A 471 -12.75 16.38 5.05
N ASN A 472 -13.44 15.50 4.32
CA ASN A 472 -13.28 15.31 2.88
C ASN A 472 -14.64 15.28 2.19
N TYR A 473 -14.67 15.82 0.99
CA TYR A 473 -15.78 15.78 0.06
C TYR A 473 -15.28 15.29 -1.29
N PHE A 474 -15.99 14.32 -1.87
CA PHE A 474 -15.75 13.79 -3.21
C PHE A 474 -16.98 14.00 -4.08
N SER A 475 -16.79 14.43 -5.33
CA SER A 475 -17.81 14.38 -6.36
C SER A 475 -17.30 13.61 -7.56
N ILE A 476 -17.98 12.52 -7.89
CA ILE A 476 -17.55 11.54 -8.89
C ILE A 476 -18.55 11.53 -10.04
N GLY A 477 -18.19 12.10 -11.19
CA GLY A 477 -19.01 12.04 -12.40
C GLY A 477 -18.69 10.81 -13.25
N ASN A 478 -19.69 10.26 -13.94
CA ASN A 478 -19.58 9.06 -14.79
C ASN A 478 -18.88 7.88 -14.07
N TYR A 479 -19.23 7.63 -12.80
CA TYR A 479 -18.59 6.60 -11.99
C TYR A 479 -18.72 5.24 -12.67
N ALA A 480 -17.59 4.59 -12.97
CA ALA A 480 -17.55 3.28 -13.58
C ALA A 480 -17.59 2.18 -12.53
N TYR A 481 -18.54 1.25 -12.68
CA TYR A 481 -18.76 0.16 -11.74
C TYR A 481 -19.20 -1.11 -12.45
N ILE A 482 -19.17 -2.24 -11.75
CA ILE A 482 -19.72 -3.51 -12.24
C ILE A 482 -21.04 -3.75 -11.51
N ASN A 483 -22.13 -3.90 -12.27
CA ASN A 483 -23.45 -4.19 -11.71
C ASN A 483 -23.58 -5.66 -11.29
N SER A 484 -24.68 -6.01 -10.61
CA SER A 484 -24.94 -7.38 -10.14
C SER A 484 -25.01 -8.46 -11.25
N ASN A 485 -25.07 -8.06 -12.52
CA ASN A 485 -25.05 -8.95 -13.69
C ASN A 485 -23.64 -9.09 -14.29
N PHE A 486 -22.61 -8.69 -13.53
CA PHE A 486 -21.19 -8.71 -13.93
C PHE A 486 -20.86 -7.86 -15.16
N GLN A 487 -21.69 -6.86 -15.47
CA GLN A 487 -21.47 -5.93 -16.58
C GLN A 487 -20.92 -4.60 -16.09
N MET A 488 -19.98 -4.03 -16.84
CA MET A 488 -19.52 -2.66 -16.61
C MET A 488 -20.62 -1.67 -17.01
N GLN A 489 -20.83 -0.66 -16.18
CA GLN A 489 -21.78 0.44 -16.36
C GLN A 489 -21.15 1.75 -15.88
N GLN A 490 -21.75 2.88 -16.28
CA GLN A 490 -21.39 4.20 -15.75
C GLN A 490 -22.60 4.92 -15.16
N SER A 491 -22.38 5.68 -14.09
CA SER A 491 -23.44 6.48 -13.48
C SER A 491 -23.91 7.59 -14.41
N THR A 492 -25.23 7.85 -14.44
CA THR A 492 -25.84 8.94 -15.21
C THR A 492 -25.72 10.30 -14.51
N SER A 493 -25.67 10.29 -13.18
CA SER A 493 -25.45 11.46 -12.33
C SER A 493 -24.22 11.25 -11.43
N SER A 494 -23.73 12.32 -10.82
CA SER A 494 -22.54 12.25 -9.96
C SER A 494 -22.83 11.52 -8.64
N VAL A 495 -21.84 10.80 -8.12
CA VAL A 495 -21.86 10.25 -6.76
C VAL A 495 -21.09 11.20 -5.85
N ASN A 496 -21.75 11.76 -4.84
CA ASN A 496 -21.15 12.70 -3.90
C ASN A 496 -20.98 12.04 -2.54
N ILE A 497 -19.78 12.09 -1.97
CA ILE A 497 -19.43 11.43 -0.70
C ILE A 497 -18.86 12.47 0.26
N THR A 498 -19.32 12.46 1.50
CA THR A 498 -18.70 13.21 2.60
C THR A 498 -18.09 12.24 3.59
N GLN A 499 -16.88 12.57 4.07
CA GLN A 499 -16.17 11.84 5.11
C GLN A 499 -15.70 12.83 6.17
N ALA A 500 -15.95 12.54 7.45
CA ALA A 500 -15.48 13.35 8.57
C ALA A 500 -14.95 12.44 9.67
N GLY A 501 -13.92 12.87 10.39
CA GLY A 501 -13.37 12.04 11.44
C GLY A 501 -12.23 12.69 12.19
N GLY A 502 -11.56 11.88 13.00
CA GLY A 502 -10.41 12.34 13.77
C GLY A 502 -9.68 11.20 14.45
N GLU A 503 -8.47 11.51 14.91
CA GLU A 503 -7.58 10.63 15.66
C GLU A 503 -7.04 11.42 16.86
N ALA A 504 -6.99 10.80 18.03
CA ALA A 504 -6.47 11.42 19.25
C ALA A 504 -5.76 10.40 20.12
N THR A 505 -4.68 10.84 20.78
CA THR A 505 -3.92 9.99 21.71
C THR A 505 -3.87 10.62 23.10
N PHE A 506 -4.64 10.05 24.02
CA PHE A 506 -4.62 10.42 25.44
C PHE A 506 -3.50 9.69 26.16
N LYS A 507 -2.73 10.42 26.98
CA LYS A 507 -1.55 9.89 27.71
C LYS A 507 -1.75 10.14 29.20
N TYR A 508 -1.73 9.08 30.00
CA TYR A 508 -1.77 9.16 31.46
C TYR A 508 -0.70 8.24 32.06
N ASN A 509 0.37 8.83 32.58
CA ASN A 509 1.56 8.10 33.03
C ASN A 509 2.10 7.15 31.93
N LYS A 510 2.16 5.84 32.20
CA LYS A 510 2.62 4.82 31.25
C LYS A 510 1.49 4.29 30.36
N PHE A 511 0.24 4.64 30.65
CA PHE A 511 -0.92 4.19 29.89
C PHE A 511 -1.30 5.21 28.82
N ARG A 512 -1.74 4.70 27.68
CA ARG A 512 -2.14 5.50 26.53
C ARG A 512 -3.42 4.90 25.93
N LEU A 513 -4.29 5.80 25.48
CA LEU A 513 -5.50 5.47 24.72
C LEU A 513 -5.42 6.23 23.40
N ASN A 514 -5.25 5.50 22.30
CA ASN A 514 -5.34 6.03 20.95
C ASN A 514 -6.69 5.65 20.36
N GLY A 515 -7.42 6.60 19.79
CA GLY A 515 -8.68 6.36 19.11
C GLY A 515 -8.71 7.07 17.76
N LYS A 516 -9.21 6.40 16.73
CA LYS A 516 -9.45 6.97 15.40
C LYS A 516 -10.83 6.61 14.92
N VAL A 517 -11.58 7.59 14.45
CA VAL A 517 -12.96 7.44 13.97
C VAL A 517 -13.15 8.11 12.62
N LEU A 518 -14.03 7.54 11.81
CA LEU A 518 -14.46 8.06 10.52
C LEU A 518 -15.96 7.81 10.36
N PHE A 519 -16.69 8.87 10.06
CA PHE A 519 -18.08 8.87 9.62
C PHE A 519 -18.12 9.22 8.14
N GLN A 520 -18.92 8.48 7.37
CA GLN A 520 -19.06 8.75 5.94
C GLN A 520 -20.45 8.41 5.42
N SER A 521 -20.84 9.08 4.34
CA SER A 521 -22.04 8.72 3.57
C SER A 521 -21.93 9.24 2.16
N ALA A 522 -22.47 8.48 1.21
CA ALA A 522 -22.88 9.04 -0.07
C ALA A 522 -24.15 9.89 0.13
N ILE A 523 -24.18 11.11 -0.40
CA ILE A 523 -25.30 12.06 -0.29
C ILE A 523 -26.40 11.67 -1.28
N ASN A 524 -25.99 11.22 -2.47
CA ASN A 524 -26.84 10.73 -3.54
C ASN A 524 -26.25 9.43 -4.13
N ASN A 525 -27.03 8.68 -4.92
CA ASN A 525 -26.59 7.44 -5.57
C ASN A 525 -25.92 6.43 -4.61
N LYS A 526 -26.48 6.28 -3.40
CA LYS A 526 -25.90 5.48 -2.31
C LYS A 526 -25.63 4.02 -2.71
N ASP A 527 -26.48 3.47 -3.56
CA ASP A 527 -26.40 2.07 -3.99
C ASP A 527 -25.19 1.80 -4.91
N LEU A 528 -24.61 2.84 -5.54
CA LEU A 528 -23.45 2.69 -6.43
C LEU A 528 -22.14 2.54 -5.66
N ILE A 529 -22.06 3.02 -4.41
CA ILE A 529 -20.87 2.88 -3.56
C ILE A 529 -21.33 2.48 -2.15
N PRO A 530 -21.71 1.22 -1.94
CA PRO A 530 -22.07 0.73 -0.62
C PRO A 530 -20.86 0.80 0.30
N MET A 531 -21.03 1.43 1.47
CA MET A 531 -19.97 1.64 2.45
C MET A 531 -20.55 1.66 3.88
N PRO A 532 -19.77 1.33 4.92
CA PRO A 532 -20.19 1.52 6.30
C PRO A 532 -20.30 3.02 6.63
N GLY A 533 -21.35 3.41 7.36
CA GLY A 533 -21.53 4.78 7.84
C GLY A 533 -20.52 5.18 8.92
N PHE A 534 -19.96 4.21 9.64
CA PHE A 534 -18.94 4.42 10.67
C PHE A 534 -17.83 3.37 10.58
N VAL A 535 -16.58 3.83 10.70
CA VAL A 535 -15.38 3.00 10.89
C VAL A 535 -14.59 3.57 12.07
N GLY A 536 -14.19 2.73 13.00
CA GLY A 536 -13.44 3.15 14.18
C GLY A 536 -12.39 2.14 14.60
N ARG A 537 -11.31 2.64 15.22
CA ARG A 537 -10.37 1.84 15.98
C ARG A 537 -10.04 2.49 17.32
N ALA A 538 -9.75 1.66 18.31
CA ALA A 538 -9.24 2.07 19.60
C ALA A 538 -8.08 1.16 20.01
N ASN A 539 -7.07 1.73 20.67
CA ASN A 539 -5.93 1.00 21.21
C ASN A 539 -5.62 1.51 22.61
N VAL A 540 -5.75 0.61 23.59
CA VAL A 540 -5.39 0.85 24.99
C VAL A 540 -4.11 0.10 25.27
N TYR A 541 -3.05 0.82 25.63
CA TYR A 541 -1.74 0.21 25.78
C TYR A 541 -0.89 0.85 26.87
N PHE A 542 -0.07 0.02 27.48
CA PHE A 542 1.01 0.40 28.36
C PHE A 542 2.30 0.55 27.54
N GLN A 543 3.07 1.62 27.79
CA GLN A 543 4.40 1.78 27.19
C GLN A 543 5.36 2.40 28.20
N SER A 544 6.51 1.74 28.39
CA SER A 544 7.55 2.07 29.36
C SER A 544 8.92 1.67 28.86
N LYS A 545 9.95 2.38 29.31
CA LYS A 545 11.34 1.92 29.21
C LYS A 545 11.61 0.79 30.21
N MET A 546 12.56 -0.08 29.87
CA MET A 546 13.04 -1.22 30.65
C MET A 546 14.57 -1.32 30.58
N PHE A 547 15.18 -2.08 31.50
CA PHE A 547 16.63 -2.36 31.54
C PHE A 547 17.51 -1.09 31.56
N LYS A 548 17.25 -0.15 32.48
CA LYS A 548 17.97 1.13 32.56
C LYS A 548 17.99 1.87 31.21
N ASP A 549 16.82 1.97 30.58
CA ASP A 549 16.59 2.61 29.27
C ASP A 549 17.22 1.91 28.05
N ALA A 550 17.70 0.66 28.19
CA ALA A 550 18.23 -0.10 27.06
C ALA A 550 17.14 -0.68 26.13
N ALA A 551 15.91 -0.82 26.63
CA ALA A 551 14.77 -1.30 25.85
C ALA A 551 13.50 -0.50 26.13
N GLU A 552 12.54 -0.58 25.21
CA GLU A 552 11.21 -0.01 25.35
C GLU A 552 10.16 -1.06 25.04
N ILE A 553 9.18 -1.24 25.93
CA ILE A 553 8.08 -2.19 25.76
C ILE A 553 6.78 -1.45 25.47
N GLN A 554 5.93 -2.04 24.64
CA GLN A 554 4.56 -1.63 24.43
C GLN A 554 3.66 -2.86 24.47
N ALA A 555 2.68 -2.90 25.36
CA ALA A 555 1.73 -4.00 25.48
C ALA A 555 0.31 -3.46 25.56
N GLY A 556 -0.62 -4.01 24.78
CA GLY A 556 -1.96 -3.44 24.69
C GLY A 556 -2.98 -4.30 23.97
N VAL A 557 -4.20 -3.76 23.92
CA VAL A 557 -5.35 -4.31 23.20
C VAL A 557 -5.83 -3.29 22.20
N LYS A 558 -5.98 -3.71 20.95
CA LYS A 558 -6.56 -2.89 19.89
C LYS A 558 -7.86 -3.50 19.39
N ALA A 559 -8.84 -2.66 19.10
CA ALA A 559 -10.14 -3.02 18.57
C ALA A 559 -10.41 -2.22 17.30
N TYR A 560 -10.93 -2.88 16.28
CA TYR A 560 -11.41 -2.29 15.03
C TYR A 560 -12.90 -2.61 14.87
N TYR A 561 -13.68 -1.64 14.40
CA TYR A 561 -15.12 -1.79 14.22
C TYR A 561 -15.56 -1.02 12.99
N PHE A 562 -16.55 -1.55 12.28
CA PHE A 562 -17.28 -0.82 11.25
C PHE A 562 -18.76 -1.21 11.30
N SER A 563 -19.63 -0.23 11.05
CA SER A 563 -21.08 -0.43 11.06
C SER A 563 -21.52 -1.42 9.99
N LYS A 564 -22.58 -2.18 10.25
CA LYS A 564 -23.15 -3.14 9.29
C LYS A 564 -23.65 -2.42 8.02
N PHE A 565 -23.36 -2.97 6.85
CA PHE A 565 -23.81 -2.46 5.56
C PHE A 565 -23.89 -3.57 4.51
N ALA A 566 -24.67 -3.37 3.44
CA ALA A 566 -24.73 -4.27 2.28
C ALA A 566 -23.44 -4.17 1.46
N SER A 567 -22.54 -5.16 1.57
CA SER A 567 -21.23 -5.09 0.91
C SER A 567 -21.30 -5.55 -0.53
N ARG A 568 -20.47 -4.93 -1.37
CA ARG A 568 -20.13 -5.43 -2.70
C ARG A 568 -19.53 -6.84 -2.61
N GLU A 569 -19.78 -7.64 -3.64
CA GLU A 569 -19.21 -8.98 -3.80
C GLU A 569 -17.87 -8.90 -4.54
N PHE A 570 -16.92 -9.78 -4.23
CA PHE A 570 -15.65 -9.83 -4.95
C PHE A 570 -15.79 -10.75 -6.18
N PHE A 571 -15.43 -10.24 -7.35
CA PHE A 571 -15.48 -10.95 -8.62
C PHE A 571 -14.08 -11.39 -9.06
N PRO A 572 -13.75 -12.69 -8.91
CA PRO A 572 -12.37 -13.16 -9.12
C PRO A 572 -11.88 -13.05 -10.56
N VAL A 573 -12.77 -13.16 -11.56
CA VAL A 573 -12.41 -13.09 -12.99
C VAL A 573 -11.73 -11.77 -13.32
N LEU A 574 -12.29 -10.65 -12.84
CA LEU A 574 -11.72 -9.31 -13.04
C LEU A 574 -10.83 -8.85 -11.89
N ASN A 575 -10.86 -9.54 -10.73
CA ASN A 575 -10.29 -9.07 -9.48
C ASN A 575 -10.85 -7.69 -9.07
N GLU A 576 -12.17 -7.52 -9.21
CA GLU A 576 -12.91 -6.28 -8.95
C GLU A 576 -14.09 -6.53 -7.99
N PHE A 577 -14.74 -5.46 -7.55
CA PHE A 577 -15.92 -5.53 -6.71
C PHE A 577 -17.20 -5.24 -7.51
N VAL A 578 -18.21 -6.07 -7.30
CA VAL A 578 -19.51 -6.06 -7.97
C VAL A 578 -20.59 -5.56 -7.03
N LEU A 579 -21.50 -4.73 -7.54
CA LEU A 579 -22.61 -4.24 -6.74
C LEU A 579 -23.50 -5.39 -6.22
N PRO A 580 -24.05 -5.26 -5.00
CA PRO A 580 -24.94 -6.28 -4.45
C PRO A 580 -26.14 -6.53 -5.39
N GLY A 581 -26.54 -7.80 -5.52
CA GLY A 581 -27.79 -8.18 -6.18
C GLY A 581 -29.02 -7.97 -5.29
N THR A 582 -30.14 -8.56 -5.71
CA THR A 582 -31.43 -8.48 -4.99
C THR A 582 -31.38 -9.09 -3.58
N THR A 583 -30.57 -10.13 -3.37
CA THR A 583 -30.30 -10.73 -2.06
C THR A 583 -28.95 -10.24 -1.53
N SER A 584 -28.90 -8.98 -1.09
CA SER A 584 -27.63 -8.39 -0.62
C SER A 584 -27.12 -9.03 0.68
N TYR A 585 -25.83 -9.38 0.70
CA TYR A 585 -25.17 -9.91 1.89
C TYR A 585 -24.51 -8.78 2.69
N SER A 586 -24.98 -8.56 3.92
CA SER A 586 -24.43 -7.53 4.79
C SER A 586 -23.26 -8.03 5.63
N ILE A 587 -22.22 -7.22 5.76
CA ILE A 587 -21.07 -7.50 6.63
C ILE A 587 -20.91 -6.39 7.67
N GLY A 588 -20.17 -6.65 8.75
CA GLY A 588 -19.89 -5.68 9.82
C GLY A 588 -20.86 -5.74 11.00
N GLY A 589 -20.74 -4.76 11.89
CA GLY A 589 -21.52 -4.70 13.13
C GLY A 589 -20.92 -5.49 14.30
N GLN A 590 -19.72 -6.06 14.13
CA GLN A 590 -19.01 -6.78 15.17
C GLN A 590 -17.58 -6.23 15.29
N PRO A 591 -17.04 -6.07 16.51
CA PRO A 591 -15.65 -5.63 16.68
C PRO A 591 -14.69 -6.73 16.25
N ILE A 592 -13.46 -6.37 15.92
CA ILE A 592 -12.32 -7.27 15.69
C ILE A 592 -11.24 -6.85 16.68
N MET A 593 -10.74 -7.78 17.50
CA MET A 593 -9.85 -7.45 18.61
C MET A 593 -8.55 -8.22 18.52
N ASP A 594 -7.45 -7.53 18.79
CA ASP A 594 -6.09 -8.08 18.84
C ASP A 594 -5.42 -7.68 20.16
N VAL A 595 -4.55 -8.56 20.66
CA VAL A 595 -3.67 -8.29 21.81
C VAL A 595 -2.23 -8.36 21.38
N TYR A 596 -1.37 -7.50 21.92
CA TYR A 596 0.01 -7.46 21.47
C TYR A 596 1.01 -7.10 22.58
N ILE A 597 2.26 -7.53 22.36
CA ILE A 597 3.45 -7.16 23.12
C ILE A 597 4.56 -6.89 22.11
N ASN A 598 5.00 -5.64 22.04
CA ASN A 598 6.09 -5.20 21.20
C ASN A 598 7.27 -4.78 22.07
N LEU A 599 8.48 -5.02 21.60
CA LEU A 599 9.72 -4.68 22.29
C LEU A 599 10.67 -4.01 21.30
N LYS A 600 11.27 -2.89 21.70
CA LYS A 600 12.38 -2.28 20.96
C LYS A 600 13.66 -2.33 21.77
N VAL A 601 14.74 -2.78 21.14
CA VAL A 601 16.10 -2.73 21.67
C VAL A 601 16.98 -2.04 20.63
N LYS A 602 17.49 -0.84 20.95
CA LYS A 602 18.22 0.01 19.99
C LYS A 602 17.45 0.21 18.67
N THR A 603 17.91 -0.40 17.57
CA THR A 603 17.35 -0.30 16.22
C THR A 603 16.53 -1.53 15.80
N MET A 604 16.39 -2.51 16.69
CA MET A 604 15.62 -3.73 16.48
C MET A 604 14.28 -3.64 17.22
N MET A 605 13.20 -4.03 16.56
CA MET A 605 11.84 -4.07 17.09
C MET A 605 11.25 -5.46 16.89
N PHE A 606 10.64 -6.02 17.92
CA PHE A 606 9.88 -7.26 17.90
C PHE A 606 8.40 -6.95 18.00
N PHE A 607 7.59 -7.65 17.23
CA PHE A 607 6.13 -7.55 17.22
C PHE A 607 5.54 -8.92 17.52
N ILE A 608 4.82 -9.05 18.63
CA ILE A 608 4.14 -10.28 19.02
C ILE A 608 2.67 -9.95 19.21
N GLU A 609 1.80 -10.54 18.41
CA GLU A 609 0.40 -10.17 18.35
C GLU A 609 -0.50 -11.41 18.22
N GLY A 610 -1.44 -11.57 19.14
CA GLY A 610 -2.57 -12.49 19.00
C GLY A 610 -3.70 -11.78 18.29
N GLN A 611 -3.88 -12.06 17.00
CA GLN A 611 -4.89 -11.41 16.16
C GLN A 611 -6.24 -12.13 16.26
N HIS A 612 -7.33 -11.36 16.18
CA HIS A 612 -8.71 -11.83 16.14
C HIS A 612 -9.12 -12.68 17.36
N ILE A 613 -8.70 -12.28 18.57
CA ILE A 613 -8.95 -13.04 19.82
C ILE A 613 -10.43 -13.32 20.09
N ASN A 614 -11.31 -12.45 19.61
CA ASN A 614 -12.75 -12.58 19.79
C ASN A 614 -13.41 -13.62 18.87
N THR A 615 -12.73 -14.12 17.84
CA THR A 615 -13.17 -15.31 17.10
C THR A 615 -13.16 -16.55 18.00
N THR A 616 -12.16 -16.65 18.89
CA THR A 616 -12.02 -17.76 19.83
C THR A 616 -12.85 -17.55 21.10
N LEU A 617 -12.80 -16.35 21.69
CA LEU A 617 -13.44 -16.07 22.98
C LEU A 617 -14.94 -15.76 22.88
N MET A 618 -15.39 -15.19 21.76
CA MET A 618 -16.77 -14.72 21.58
C MET A 618 -17.48 -15.42 20.40
N LYS A 619 -16.85 -16.44 19.79
CA LYS A 619 -17.33 -17.10 18.56
C LYS A 619 -17.74 -16.10 17.47
N ASN A 620 -17.01 -14.98 17.36
CA ASN A 620 -17.30 -13.96 16.36
C ASN A 620 -17.13 -14.54 14.95
N LYS A 621 -18.17 -14.40 14.12
CA LYS A 621 -18.24 -14.93 12.75
C LYS A 621 -18.46 -13.77 11.77
N SER A 622 -17.39 -13.00 11.56
CA SER A 622 -17.35 -11.84 10.68
C SER A 622 -16.87 -12.17 9.26
N PHE A 623 -17.23 -11.32 8.31
CA PHE A 623 -16.87 -11.44 6.90
C PHE A 623 -16.12 -10.18 6.42
N ALA A 624 -15.09 -10.39 5.61
CA ALA A 624 -14.34 -9.32 4.92
C ALA A 624 -15.06 -8.85 3.65
N ALA A 625 -15.75 -9.78 2.99
CA ALA A 625 -16.66 -9.56 1.88
C ALA A 625 -17.70 -10.69 1.90
N PRO A 626 -18.83 -10.58 1.19
CA PRO A 626 -19.78 -11.67 1.05
C PRO A 626 -19.07 -12.98 0.70
N TYR A 627 -19.35 -14.04 1.47
CA TYR A 627 -18.72 -15.38 1.33
C TYR A 627 -17.23 -15.46 1.67
N TYR A 628 -16.57 -14.38 2.09
CA TYR A 628 -15.18 -14.39 2.55
C TYR A 628 -15.12 -14.09 4.05
N PRO A 629 -15.04 -15.11 4.92
CA PRO A 629 -14.83 -14.91 6.35
C PRO A 629 -13.55 -14.13 6.63
N VAL A 630 -13.54 -13.39 7.73
CA VAL A 630 -12.29 -12.85 8.31
C VAL A 630 -11.45 -14.03 8.81
N ALA A 631 -10.12 -13.88 8.84
CA ALA A 631 -9.23 -14.93 9.35
C ALA A 631 -9.60 -15.32 10.80
N ASP A 632 -9.41 -16.60 11.14
CA ASP A 632 -9.49 -17.04 12.54
C ASP A 632 -8.32 -16.48 13.37
N PHE A 633 -8.33 -16.75 14.68
CA PHE A 633 -7.22 -16.43 15.57
C PHE A 633 -5.87 -16.91 15.02
N ARG A 634 -4.87 -16.03 15.05
CA ARG A 634 -3.48 -16.38 14.70
C ARG A 634 -2.48 -15.61 15.56
N LEU A 635 -1.35 -16.26 15.82
CA LEU A 635 -0.19 -15.60 16.40
C LEU A 635 0.67 -15.01 15.27
N ASN A 636 0.83 -13.70 15.29
CA ASN A 636 1.67 -12.94 14.36
C ASN A 636 2.95 -12.49 15.09
N LEU A 637 4.09 -12.94 14.60
CA LEU A 637 5.43 -12.72 15.12
C LEU A 637 6.24 -12.02 14.04
N GLY A 638 6.84 -10.88 14.38
CA GLY A 638 7.62 -10.10 13.45
C GLY A 638 8.84 -9.41 14.05
N ILE A 639 9.77 -9.06 13.18
CA ILE A 639 11.01 -8.37 13.50
C ILE A 639 11.20 -7.25 12.48
N VAL A 640 11.51 -6.05 12.97
CA VAL A 640 12.01 -4.94 12.16
C VAL A 640 13.40 -4.59 12.66
N TRP A 641 14.40 -4.56 11.78
CA TRP A 641 15.77 -4.27 12.18
C TRP A 641 16.45 -3.33 11.20
N TYR A 642 16.89 -2.19 11.70
CA TYR A 642 17.77 -1.26 10.99
C TYR A 642 19.22 -1.48 11.42
N ILE A 643 20.07 -1.83 10.46
CA ILE A 643 21.51 -2.04 10.65
C ILE A 643 22.23 -0.89 9.96
N PHE A 644 22.93 -0.10 10.75
CA PHE A 644 23.79 0.99 10.31
C PHE A 644 25.24 0.53 10.54
N SER A 645 25.98 0.26 9.46
CA SER A 645 27.36 -0.26 9.53
C SER A 645 28.40 0.79 9.85
#